data_AF-A0A432FTT8-F1
#
_entry.id   AF-A0A432FTT8-F1
#
_cell.length_a   1.000
_cell.length_b   1.000
_cell.length_c   1.000
_cell.angle_alpha   90.00
_cell.angle_beta   90.00
_cell.angle_gamma   90.00
#
_symmetry.space_group_name_H-M   'P 1'
#
loop_
_entity.id
_entity.type
_entity.pdbx_description
1 polymer ?
#
loop_
_entity_poly.entity_id
_entity_poly.type
_entity_poly.pdbx_seq_one_letter_code
_entity_poly.pdbx_strand_id
1 'polypeptide(L)'
;MDLHRALGLGQPGTSPEEEQEKLHLYINLKLASSGQPTWVDGEAADFLETAQDLLRTYREKNRLLADYRCPADRRIEQFLQDYLADLGEEIPRLPNTTFVLDRHGVARELSLPMDGDEFRSEIVSSYRVRQGVLHNPASDRRTTKGSFHISEGGLPIPGDKKAVPKITFATMLRHALNPPEELMTLPFTANAARPARMFVSLLLRPTVCPEIPGIEAEKSMEIRFFAPGNLVSNLDFVESIFGNGGNPYLPKFDAALDVEHWSGHSGCVILAPHLVNLTKKEVGLPHWDQASERQRKEGMCWKEPEELYNDGQAFKITARDERGVIVTILADNYYGYCKKEVKTQIGYAANLFGLAEEEHAGGALAFPRRNHGEEFGVDSRTRDPNYSFDELVERYSDIMDVQPEGYAIDRKYPDVIYVPQDLRMDLNRQTITWLVNGERQKIRLQPGKIYIQPNGYKIEMKKHPGAPSWRLVGTDPEGTLCHKPSTVSGGGKSEISKSLNDAVIYSPLFVDDLQADLDRVQEIFDRDYSDRFKPGHEHEDRDPTRKPLSEERSLGSVIKLLTPSSSYTDEYNAWLESIPPRILALVLMIKRFYRQEWGSNWREHLTVDVVDGAPGHELKLHDRKVIASYLRMGFDRNNKWRVFKVRQDFIAAEKLQMEDDITASVVVPSSVMAECRPEEAGNEHSVKLVKNCEYRLFQRPDDAVIPGYDKQAEKDMAQPGNFLANYEPLKGEKLAEVVEDVMTFCSFTEPMRKLLQEAYDQGDQYVVSSAHPRLVDGKPSKNPRYLQTRPDLVNPVRRYVAEIGTRFHRKLPLEQKVCHPVDAVLAGRRNNPPEPGIRPLAVYNPIHYQELPELFMDFICSLTGKSPSTTGAGSEGALTKGPFNALRPTADLNNALVSFILTGYAGYSSSAGHIGPDLRVDHDVSLLVPEIWARLHSSQRDPKNLIEHGYLEKLEDFEHRGKKVLASRLGYRITDRFVHGFLGKIFDNPNQVFTEEVLKPELQDLEVFVDGINNIVEAQRKVAQRYLDDGSVEEACPPLRALLYIMATGEYEGRDVHHPDIRKMFTREYLLESDWYRQRLEVKQQRDIALWRRHIEALENFLAQPGYEDEAERLNIAGRLEAARAQLQKVSSADYLDRLVGTIGADPLRPLEHAGAQQAETPRKVA
;
A
#
# COMPACT_ATOMS: atom_id res chain seq x y z
N MET A 1 -9.59 -12.67 -15.58
CA MET A 1 -9.28 -11.44 -16.33
C MET A 1 -8.26 -11.78 -17.41
N ASP A 2 -8.45 -11.30 -18.65
CA ASP A 2 -7.42 -11.36 -19.70
C ASP A 2 -6.39 -10.26 -19.43
N LEU A 3 -5.22 -10.61 -18.91
CA LEU A 3 -4.18 -9.64 -18.50
C LEU A 3 -3.63 -8.84 -19.69
N HIS A 4 -3.65 -9.38 -20.90
CA HIS A 4 -3.16 -8.68 -22.08
C HIS A 4 -4.17 -7.62 -22.51
N ARG A 5 -5.46 -7.98 -22.63
CA ARG A 5 -6.51 -6.99 -22.99
C ARG A 5 -6.74 -5.95 -21.91
N ALA A 6 -6.64 -6.32 -20.63
CA ALA A 6 -6.92 -5.42 -19.52
C ALA A 6 -5.73 -4.54 -19.12
N LEU A 7 -4.50 -5.04 -19.20
CA LEU A 7 -3.30 -4.40 -18.64
C LEU A 7 -2.11 -4.35 -19.60
N GLY A 8 -2.21 -4.94 -20.80
CA GLY A 8 -1.09 -5.05 -21.74
C GLY A 8 0.02 -5.98 -21.26
N LEU A 9 -0.26 -6.90 -20.34
CA LEU A 9 0.74 -7.83 -19.77
C LEU A 9 0.56 -9.25 -20.32
N GLY A 10 1.67 -9.96 -20.56
CA GLY A 10 1.66 -11.41 -20.81
C GLY A 10 1.56 -11.87 -22.27
N GLN A 11 1.92 -11.05 -23.26
CA GLN A 11 2.07 -11.50 -24.66
C GLN A 11 3.51 -11.91 -24.97
N PRO A 12 3.78 -13.19 -25.30
CA PRO A 12 5.00 -13.58 -25.98
C PRO A 12 4.75 -13.65 -27.50
N GLY A 13 5.43 -12.82 -28.30
CA GLY A 13 5.65 -13.12 -29.73
C GLY A 13 5.24 -12.08 -30.78
N THR A 14 4.58 -10.98 -30.43
CA THR A 14 4.31 -9.86 -31.37
C THR A 14 5.36 -8.76 -31.16
N SER A 15 5.92 -8.18 -32.22
CA SER A 15 6.82 -7.02 -32.04
C SER A 15 6.01 -5.80 -31.55
N PRO A 16 6.62 -4.88 -30.78
CA PRO A 16 5.95 -3.65 -30.34
C PRO A 16 5.41 -2.80 -31.50
N GLU A 17 6.15 -2.78 -32.62
CA GLU A 17 5.80 -2.05 -33.84
C GLU A 17 4.54 -2.63 -34.49
N GLU A 18 4.47 -3.94 -34.67
CA GLU A 18 3.28 -4.62 -35.22
C GLU A 18 2.03 -4.42 -34.35
N GLU A 19 2.19 -4.42 -33.02
CA GLU A 19 1.07 -4.16 -32.11
C GLU A 19 0.62 -2.70 -32.21
N GLN A 20 1.55 -1.76 -32.36
CA GLN A 20 1.23 -0.35 -32.55
C GLN A 20 0.46 -0.10 -33.84
N GLU A 21 0.90 -0.66 -34.98
CA GLU A 21 0.20 -0.55 -36.27
C GLU A 21 -1.23 -1.11 -36.18
N LYS A 22 -1.41 -2.26 -35.50
CA LYS A 22 -2.74 -2.83 -35.25
C LYS A 22 -3.62 -1.90 -34.42
N LEU A 23 -3.06 -1.26 -33.39
CA LEU A 23 -3.79 -0.29 -32.57
C LEU A 23 -4.17 0.96 -33.38
N HIS A 24 -3.28 1.46 -34.24
CA HIS A 24 -3.56 2.62 -35.11
C HIS A 24 -4.67 2.34 -36.13
N LEU A 25 -4.61 1.19 -36.80
CA LEU A 25 -5.69 0.75 -37.68
C LEU A 25 -7.02 0.63 -36.93
N TYR A 26 -6.99 0.04 -35.73
CA TYR A 26 -8.16 -0.08 -34.87
C TYR A 26 -8.74 1.28 -34.47
N ILE A 27 -7.89 2.24 -34.08
CA ILE A 27 -8.30 3.61 -33.76
C ILE A 27 -9.03 4.24 -34.96
N ASN A 28 -8.44 4.16 -36.15
CA ASN A 28 -9.03 4.72 -37.36
C ASN A 28 -10.37 4.07 -37.72
N LEU A 29 -10.51 2.75 -37.56
CA LEU A 29 -11.80 2.06 -37.75
C LEU A 29 -12.87 2.60 -36.80
N LYS A 30 -12.54 2.82 -35.52
CA LYS A 30 -13.48 3.36 -34.54
C LYS A 30 -13.86 4.81 -34.86
N LEU A 31 -12.91 5.64 -35.25
CA LEU A 31 -13.17 7.02 -35.69
C LEU A 31 -14.11 7.04 -36.90
N ALA A 32 -13.82 6.25 -37.95
CA ALA A 32 -14.65 6.12 -39.14
C ALA A 32 -16.07 5.65 -38.80
N SER A 33 -16.20 4.62 -37.96
CA SER A 33 -17.49 4.05 -37.54
C SER A 33 -18.34 5.04 -36.72
N SER A 34 -17.68 5.97 -36.02
CA SER A 34 -18.30 7.07 -35.27
C SER A 34 -18.57 8.31 -36.14
N GLY A 35 -18.11 8.29 -37.39
CA GLY A 35 -18.27 9.39 -38.32
C GLY A 35 -17.33 10.56 -38.10
N GLN A 36 -16.24 10.34 -37.36
CA GLN A 36 -15.19 11.31 -37.10
C GLN A 36 -14.10 11.24 -38.19
N PRO A 37 -13.34 12.32 -38.42
CA PRO A 37 -12.17 12.29 -39.29
C PRO A 37 -11.18 11.20 -38.86
N THR A 38 -10.62 10.50 -39.85
CA THR A 38 -9.54 9.50 -39.66
C THR A 38 -8.21 10.05 -40.14
N TRP A 39 -7.13 9.45 -39.68
CA TRP A 39 -5.79 9.66 -40.22
C TRP A 39 -5.33 8.38 -40.93
N VAL A 40 -5.33 8.39 -42.27
CA VAL A 40 -5.04 7.19 -43.06
C VAL A 40 -4.04 7.48 -44.18
N ASP A 41 -3.02 6.62 -44.27
CA ASP A 41 -2.02 6.54 -45.31
C ASP A 41 -1.80 5.07 -45.75
N GLY A 42 -1.20 4.87 -46.93
CA GLY A 42 -0.78 3.55 -47.43
C GLY A 42 -1.86 2.46 -47.41
N GLU A 43 -1.49 1.25 -46.98
CA GLU A 43 -2.36 0.06 -46.94
C GLU A 43 -3.57 0.22 -46.01
N ALA A 44 -3.47 1.04 -44.97
CA ALA A 44 -4.60 1.32 -44.06
C ALA A 44 -5.71 2.12 -44.78
N ALA A 45 -5.34 2.98 -45.72
CA ALA A 45 -6.30 3.70 -46.56
C ALA A 45 -7.07 2.73 -47.48
N ASP A 46 -6.36 1.81 -48.14
CA ASP A 46 -6.96 0.79 -49.02
C ASP A 46 -7.91 -0.14 -48.25
N PHE A 47 -7.54 -0.53 -47.02
CA PHE A 47 -8.41 -1.33 -46.16
C PHE A 47 -9.68 -0.56 -45.72
N LEU A 48 -9.54 0.70 -45.29
CA LEU A 48 -10.70 1.52 -44.92
C LEU A 48 -11.61 1.83 -46.11
N GLU A 49 -11.05 1.98 -47.31
CA GLU A 49 -11.83 2.13 -48.54
C GLU A 49 -12.64 0.86 -48.81
N THR A 50 -12.01 -0.32 -48.69
CA THR A 50 -12.69 -1.62 -48.84
C THR A 50 -13.80 -1.81 -47.78
N ALA A 51 -13.58 -1.37 -46.55
CA ALA A 51 -14.53 -1.48 -45.44
C ALA A 51 -15.58 -0.34 -45.40
N GLN A 52 -15.52 0.62 -46.33
CA GLN A 52 -16.26 1.89 -46.22
C GLN A 52 -17.77 1.71 -46.15
N ASP A 53 -18.36 0.88 -47.00
CA ASP A 53 -19.81 0.66 -47.04
C ASP A 53 -20.31 -0.04 -45.77
N LEU A 54 -19.50 -0.95 -45.19
CA LEU A 54 -19.81 -1.61 -43.92
C LEU A 54 -19.80 -0.59 -42.77
N LEU A 55 -18.79 0.27 -42.69
CA LEU A 55 -18.66 1.30 -41.66
C LEU A 55 -19.77 2.36 -41.77
N ARG A 56 -20.13 2.78 -42.99
CA ARG A 56 -21.26 3.70 -43.23
C ARG A 56 -22.59 3.08 -42.84
N THR A 57 -22.80 1.80 -43.18
CA THR A 57 -24.00 1.06 -42.76
C THR A 57 -24.09 0.96 -41.24
N TYR A 58 -22.98 0.65 -40.57
CA TYR A 58 -22.91 0.62 -39.11
C TYR A 58 -23.24 1.99 -38.49
N ARG A 59 -22.75 3.08 -39.10
CA ARG A 59 -23.08 4.44 -38.68
C ARG A 59 -24.57 4.77 -38.82
N GLU A 60 -25.22 4.40 -39.92
CA GLU A 60 -26.68 4.61 -40.07
C GLU A 60 -27.47 3.80 -39.04
N LYS A 61 -27.03 2.58 -38.71
CA LYS A 61 -27.63 1.78 -37.62
C LYS A 61 -27.45 2.46 -36.26
N ASN A 62 -26.28 3.03 -35.97
CA ASN A 62 -26.04 3.75 -34.72
C ASN A 62 -26.94 5.00 -34.57
N ARG A 63 -27.31 5.67 -35.67
CA ARG A 63 -28.27 6.79 -35.63
C ARG A 63 -29.65 6.36 -35.16
N LEU A 64 -30.07 5.13 -35.47
CA LEU A 64 -31.33 4.55 -34.97
C LEU A 64 -31.27 4.24 -33.47
N LEU A 65 -30.06 4.11 -32.90
CA LEU A 65 -29.79 3.81 -31.49
C LEU A 65 -29.36 5.06 -30.70
N ALA A 66 -29.64 6.27 -31.20
CA ALA A 66 -29.17 7.52 -30.56
C ALA A 66 -29.69 7.72 -29.13
N ASP A 67 -30.80 7.09 -28.76
CA ASP A 67 -31.35 7.12 -27.40
C ASP A 67 -30.92 5.92 -26.55
N TYR A 68 -30.25 4.91 -27.13
CA TYR A 68 -29.79 3.76 -26.37
C TYR A 68 -28.56 4.13 -25.52
N ARG A 69 -28.62 3.80 -24.24
CA ARG A 69 -27.48 3.89 -23.31
C ARG A 69 -27.03 2.51 -22.91
N CYS A 70 -25.72 2.35 -22.75
CA CYS A 70 -25.18 1.16 -22.12
C CYS A 70 -25.72 1.03 -20.69
N PRO A 71 -25.81 -0.20 -20.12
CA PRO A 71 -26.45 -0.41 -18.81
C PRO A 71 -25.87 0.44 -17.68
N ALA A 72 -24.55 0.61 -17.65
CA ALA A 72 -23.87 1.45 -16.65
C ALA A 72 -24.29 2.92 -16.76
N ASP A 73 -24.28 3.49 -17.97
CA ASP A 73 -24.66 4.88 -18.22
C ASP A 73 -26.16 5.11 -17.91
N ARG A 74 -27.02 4.10 -18.17
CA ARG A 74 -28.44 4.15 -17.82
C ARG A 74 -28.65 4.25 -16.31
N ARG A 75 -27.93 3.47 -15.50
CA ARG A 75 -27.99 3.54 -14.03
C ARG A 75 -27.57 4.92 -13.51
N ILE A 76 -26.53 5.50 -14.13
CA ILE A 76 -26.04 6.84 -13.78
C ILE A 76 -27.04 7.93 -14.18
N GLU A 77 -27.58 7.89 -15.40
CA GLU A 77 -28.57 8.87 -15.87
C GLU A 77 -29.86 8.80 -15.05
N GLN A 78 -30.35 7.60 -14.71
CA GLN A 78 -31.53 7.43 -13.86
C GLN A 78 -31.30 8.08 -12.48
N PHE A 79 -30.15 7.83 -11.87
CA PHE A 79 -29.78 8.50 -10.61
C PHE A 79 -29.78 10.03 -10.75
N LEU A 80 -29.15 10.58 -11.80
CA LEU A 80 -29.07 12.02 -12.02
C LEU A 80 -30.45 12.65 -12.22
N GLN A 81 -31.32 12.00 -13.00
CA GLN A 81 -32.70 12.44 -13.23
C GLN A 81 -33.48 12.49 -11.92
N ASP A 82 -33.46 11.41 -11.15
CA ASP A 82 -34.18 11.34 -9.88
C ASP A 82 -33.58 12.26 -8.81
N TYR A 83 -32.24 12.35 -8.75
CA TYR A 83 -31.52 13.20 -7.78
C TYR A 83 -31.80 14.67 -8.04
N LEU A 84 -32.04 15.11 -9.28
CA LEU A 84 -32.22 16.53 -9.62
C LEU A 84 -33.67 16.89 -9.99
N ALA A 85 -34.62 15.96 -9.86
CA ALA A 85 -36.01 16.12 -10.31
C ALA A 85 -36.74 17.31 -9.66
N ASP A 86 -36.40 17.64 -8.41
CA ASP A 86 -36.98 18.75 -7.64
C ASP A 86 -36.59 20.14 -8.14
N LEU A 87 -35.57 20.26 -9.00
CA LEU A 87 -35.18 21.54 -9.60
C LEU A 87 -36.15 22.00 -10.69
N GLY A 88 -36.94 21.09 -11.28
CA GLY A 88 -37.85 21.41 -12.38
C GLY A 88 -37.16 21.84 -13.68
N GLU A 89 -35.84 21.62 -13.80
CA GLU A 89 -35.05 21.92 -15.00
C GLU A 89 -34.79 20.66 -15.83
N GLU A 90 -34.47 20.85 -17.11
CA GLU A 90 -33.98 19.76 -17.95
C GLU A 90 -32.57 19.32 -17.48
N ILE A 91 -32.46 18.04 -17.11
CA ILE A 91 -31.21 17.45 -16.62
C ILE A 91 -30.35 17.04 -17.81
N PRO A 92 -29.08 17.49 -17.87
CA PRO A 92 -28.15 17.08 -18.93
C PRO A 92 -27.99 15.56 -19.03
N ARG A 93 -28.01 15.03 -20.25
CA ARG A 93 -27.75 13.60 -20.51
C ARG A 93 -26.26 13.35 -20.73
N LEU A 94 -25.79 12.15 -20.37
CA LEU A 94 -24.40 11.78 -20.60
C LEU A 94 -24.10 11.71 -22.11
N PRO A 95 -22.83 11.90 -22.52
CA PRO A 95 -22.46 11.87 -23.92
C PRO A 95 -22.74 10.49 -24.52
N ASN A 96 -23.60 10.43 -25.53
CA ASN A 96 -23.97 9.15 -26.15
C ASN A 96 -22.88 8.57 -27.06
N THR A 97 -22.37 9.41 -27.97
CA THR A 97 -21.34 9.00 -28.94
C THR A 97 -19.96 9.34 -28.40
N THR A 98 -19.34 8.39 -27.70
CA THR A 98 -17.97 8.52 -27.18
C THR A 98 -17.02 7.56 -27.88
N PHE A 99 -15.73 7.88 -27.88
CA PHE A 99 -14.69 6.93 -28.22
C PHE A 99 -14.53 5.99 -27.04
N VAL A 100 -15.18 4.83 -27.10
CA VAL A 100 -15.11 3.82 -26.04
C VAL A 100 -13.72 3.18 -26.07
N LEU A 101 -13.02 3.16 -24.94
CA LEU A 101 -11.76 2.46 -24.75
C LEU A 101 -12.03 1.04 -24.25
N ASP A 102 -12.01 0.06 -25.14
CA ASP A 102 -12.38 -1.33 -24.86
C ASP A 102 -11.21 -2.32 -24.87
N ARG A 103 -9.98 -1.81 -25.06
CA ARG A 103 -8.74 -2.58 -25.01
C ARG A 103 -7.58 -1.69 -24.56
N HIS A 104 -6.72 -2.25 -23.71
CA HIS A 104 -5.47 -1.62 -23.27
C HIS A 104 -4.58 -1.22 -24.45
N GLY A 105 -3.93 -0.06 -24.32
CA GLY A 105 -3.01 0.50 -25.31
C GLY A 105 -3.66 1.50 -26.26
N VAL A 106 -4.97 1.41 -26.50
CA VAL A 106 -5.70 2.35 -27.37
C VAL A 106 -5.66 3.78 -26.81
N ALA A 107 -5.87 3.94 -25.50
CA ALA A 107 -5.82 5.24 -24.84
C ALA A 107 -4.44 5.90 -24.95
N ARG A 108 -3.38 5.09 -24.85
CA ARG A 108 -1.99 5.55 -24.96
C ARG A 108 -1.68 6.07 -26.35
N GLU A 109 -2.00 5.29 -27.38
CA GLU A 109 -1.77 5.72 -28.76
C GLU A 109 -2.67 6.91 -29.14
N LEU A 110 -3.88 7.02 -28.59
CA LEU A 110 -4.72 8.20 -28.77
C LEU A 110 -4.15 9.49 -28.15
N SER A 111 -3.22 9.37 -27.20
CA SER A 111 -2.67 10.51 -26.43
C SER A 111 -1.58 11.30 -27.16
N LEU A 112 -1.16 10.85 -28.34
CA LEU A 112 -0.11 11.47 -29.16
C LEU A 112 -0.57 11.52 -30.63
N PRO A 113 -0.05 12.44 -31.45
CA PRO A 113 -0.40 12.53 -32.86
C PRO A 113 0.10 11.31 -33.65
N MET A 114 -0.58 10.96 -34.74
CA MET A 114 -0.16 9.86 -35.62
C MET A 114 1.23 10.15 -36.24
N ASP A 115 1.46 11.39 -36.64
CA ASP A 115 2.63 11.84 -37.40
C ASP A 115 3.71 12.52 -36.53
N GLY A 116 3.69 12.33 -35.21
CA GLY A 116 4.68 12.98 -34.35
C GLY A 116 4.75 12.47 -32.91
N ASP A 117 5.86 12.82 -32.25
CA ASP A 117 6.18 12.41 -30.88
C ASP A 117 5.79 13.45 -29.83
N GLU A 118 5.11 14.52 -30.22
CA GLU A 118 4.79 15.64 -29.34
C GLU A 118 3.37 16.14 -29.57
N PHE A 119 2.64 16.33 -28.47
CA PHE A 119 1.37 17.04 -28.46
C PHE A 119 1.39 18.12 -27.37
N ARG A 120 0.92 19.32 -27.70
CA ARG A 120 0.80 20.43 -26.74
C ARG A 120 -0.57 21.08 -26.81
N SER A 121 -1.13 21.36 -25.65
CA SER A 121 -2.28 22.23 -25.45
C SER A 121 -2.04 23.13 -24.23
N GLU A 122 -2.98 24.02 -23.91
CA GLU A 122 -2.90 24.84 -22.69
C GLU A 122 -2.96 23.99 -21.40
N ILE A 123 -3.49 22.77 -21.47
CA ILE A 123 -3.75 21.93 -20.29
C ILE A 123 -2.78 20.75 -20.14
N VAL A 124 -2.12 20.31 -21.22
CA VAL A 124 -1.16 19.19 -21.18
C VAL A 124 -0.12 19.27 -22.29
N SER A 125 1.12 18.93 -21.96
CA SER A 125 2.19 18.61 -22.93
C SER A 125 2.53 17.14 -22.83
N SER A 126 2.40 16.41 -23.94
CA SER A 126 2.63 14.96 -24.03
C SER A 126 3.75 14.65 -25.01
N TYR A 127 4.56 13.65 -24.67
CA TYR A 127 5.71 13.23 -25.46
C TYR A 127 5.78 11.71 -25.58
N ARG A 128 6.05 11.20 -26.79
CA ARG A 128 6.55 9.84 -26.96
C ARG A 128 8.01 9.85 -26.53
N VAL A 129 8.34 9.02 -25.55
CA VAL A 129 9.72 8.89 -25.07
C VAL A 129 10.21 7.46 -25.28
N ARG A 130 11.52 7.25 -25.40
CA ARG A 130 12.11 5.94 -25.65
C ARG A 130 11.60 4.85 -24.71
N GLN A 131 11.39 5.20 -23.44
CA GLN A 131 10.89 4.28 -22.42
C GLN A 131 9.36 4.24 -22.26
N GLY A 132 8.56 4.91 -23.10
CA GLY A 132 7.10 4.94 -23.00
C GLY A 132 6.48 6.29 -23.35
N VAL A 133 5.67 6.85 -22.45
CA VAL A 133 5.02 8.15 -22.62
C VAL A 133 5.28 9.07 -21.44
N LEU A 134 5.50 10.35 -21.72
CA LEU A 134 5.63 11.42 -20.72
C LEU A 134 4.48 12.40 -20.89
N HIS A 135 3.80 12.71 -19.79
CA HIS A 135 2.75 13.73 -19.76
C HIS A 135 2.98 14.76 -18.66
N ASN A 136 3.02 16.02 -19.05
CA ASN A 136 3.19 17.18 -18.18
C ASN A 136 1.90 18.01 -18.20
N PRO A 137 0.96 17.80 -17.25
CA PRO A 137 -0.28 18.58 -17.17
C PRO A 137 -0.01 20.02 -16.70
N ALA A 138 -0.95 20.94 -16.89
CA ALA A 138 -0.79 22.35 -16.48
C ALA A 138 -0.42 22.47 -14.99
N SER A 139 -1.16 21.80 -14.12
CA SER A 139 -0.87 21.66 -12.69
C SER A 139 0.07 20.48 -12.43
N ASP A 140 1.25 20.71 -11.84
CA ASP A 140 2.22 19.63 -11.55
C ASP A 140 1.87 18.80 -10.30
N ARG A 141 0.89 19.23 -9.50
CA ARG A 141 0.51 18.59 -8.24
C ARG A 141 -0.94 18.85 -7.85
N ARG A 142 -1.43 18.00 -6.96
CA ARG A 142 -2.77 18.10 -6.36
C ARG A 142 -2.83 19.12 -5.23
N THR A 143 -3.94 19.83 -5.14
CA THR A 143 -4.34 20.65 -3.99
C THR A 143 -5.42 19.93 -3.20
N THR A 144 -5.37 19.98 -1.87
CA THR A 144 -6.40 19.37 -1.00
C THR A 144 -7.25 20.41 -0.29
N LYS A 145 -6.66 21.53 0.13
CA LYS A 145 -7.36 22.60 0.85
C LYS A 145 -8.51 23.17 0.00
N GLY A 146 -9.74 23.05 0.49
CA GLY A 146 -10.93 23.60 -0.15
C GLY A 146 -11.32 22.95 -1.49
N SER A 147 -10.69 21.84 -1.87
CA SER A 147 -10.86 21.21 -3.19
C SER A 147 -12.00 20.20 -3.28
N PHE A 148 -12.57 19.73 -2.16
CA PHE A 148 -13.58 18.68 -2.15
C PHE A 148 -14.95 19.24 -1.75
N HIS A 149 -15.86 19.28 -2.73
CA HIS A 149 -17.21 19.80 -2.60
C HIS A 149 -18.23 18.67 -2.75
N ILE A 150 -19.35 18.76 -2.04
CA ILE A 150 -20.42 17.76 -2.06
C ILE A 150 -21.75 18.45 -2.28
N SER A 151 -22.53 17.93 -3.23
CA SER A 151 -23.88 18.42 -3.51
C SER A 151 -24.85 18.04 -2.40
N GLU A 152 -25.71 18.98 -2.02
CA GLU A 152 -26.86 18.76 -1.14
C GLU A 152 -27.90 17.82 -1.76
N GLY A 153 -28.84 17.29 -0.95
CA GLY A 153 -29.95 16.46 -1.43
C GLY A 153 -29.73 14.95 -1.37
N GLY A 154 -28.53 14.49 -0.99
CA GLY A 154 -28.23 13.08 -0.75
C GLY A 154 -27.84 12.80 0.70
N LEU A 155 -26.91 11.84 0.89
CA LEU A 155 -26.38 11.50 2.22
C LEU A 155 -25.76 12.73 2.92
N PRO A 156 -25.74 12.79 4.26
CA PRO A 156 -25.22 13.93 5.02
C PRO A 156 -23.81 14.36 4.60
N ILE A 157 -23.56 15.67 4.58
CA ILE A 157 -22.28 16.26 4.17
C ILE A 157 -21.36 16.38 5.39
N PRO A 158 -20.08 15.93 5.31
CA PRO A 158 -19.10 16.11 6.39
C PRO A 158 -18.75 17.58 6.63
N GLY A 159 -18.50 17.97 7.88
CA GLY A 159 -18.18 19.34 8.25
C GLY A 159 -16.84 19.88 7.70
N ASP A 160 -15.97 19.02 7.16
CA ASP A 160 -14.71 19.43 6.52
C ASP A 160 -14.83 19.63 4.99
N LYS A 161 -16.00 19.37 4.40
CA LYS A 161 -16.29 19.52 2.97
C LYS A 161 -17.13 20.77 2.72
N LYS A 162 -17.02 21.37 1.54
CA LYS A 162 -17.91 22.46 1.12
C LYS A 162 -19.26 21.90 0.67
N ALA A 163 -20.36 22.39 1.22
CA ALA A 163 -21.71 22.03 0.81
C ALA A 163 -22.14 22.88 -0.41
N VAL A 164 -22.65 22.22 -1.43
CA VAL A 164 -23.01 22.85 -2.70
C VAL A 164 -24.50 22.67 -2.99
N PRO A 165 -25.26 23.75 -3.26
CA PRO A 165 -26.65 23.63 -3.68
C PRO A 165 -26.82 22.75 -4.91
N LYS A 166 -27.95 22.01 -4.99
CA LYS A 166 -28.25 21.12 -6.13
C LYS A 166 -28.23 21.84 -7.47
N ILE A 167 -28.76 23.08 -7.51
CA ILE A 167 -28.75 23.91 -8.72
C ILE A 167 -27.32 24.19 -9.21
N THR A 168 -26.37 24.41 -8.30
CA THR A 168 -24.97 24.60 -8.65
C THR A 168 -24.37 23.33 -9.22
N PHE A 169 -24.65 22.16 -8.65
CA PHE A 169 -24.20 20.89 -9.22
C PHE A 169 -24.80 20.63 -10.62
N ALA A 170 -26.11 20.87 -10.79
CA ALA A 170 -26.79 20.71 -12.07
C ALA A 170 -26.20 21.62 -13.16
N THR A 171 -25.93 22.89 -12.84
CA THR A 171 -25.28 23.82 -13.75
C THR A 171 -23.84 23.40 -14.05
N MET A 172 -23.06 22.98 -13.05
CA MET A 172 -21.70 22.44 -13.26
C MET A 172 -21.72 21.22 -14.19
N LEU A 173 -22.65 20.30 -14.01
CA LEU A 173 -22.82 19.13 -14.87
C LEU A 173 -23.14 19.54 -16.31
N ARG A 174 -24.01 20.54 -16.50
CA ARG A 174 -24.34 21.09 -17.83
C ARG A 174 -23.11 21.63 -18.54
N HIS A 175 -22.27 22.43 -17.85
CA HIS A 175 -21.02 22.94 -18.42
C HIS A 175 -19.98 21.83 -18.61
N ALA A 176 -19.91 20.84 -17.71
CA ALA A 176 -18.96 19.73 -17.81
C ALA A 176 -19.19 18.88 -19.07
N LEU A 177 -20.45 18.70 -19.45
CA LEU A 177 -20.87 17.94 -20.62
C LEU A 177 -20.87 18.76 -21.92
N ASN A 178 -20.55 20.05 -21.85
CA ASN A 178 -20.40 20.95 -22.99
C ASN A 178 -19.04 21.67 -22.97
N PRO A 179 -17.91 20.94 -23.07
CA PRO A 179 -16.57 21.52 -23.08
C PRO A 179 -16.28 22.31 -24.37
N PRO A 180 -15.30 23.24 -24.35
CA PRO A 180 -14.82 23.92 -25.55
C PRO A 180 -14.31 22.95 -26.63
N GLU A 181 -14.39 23.35 -27.89
CA GLU A 181 -13.99 22.50 -29.04
C GLU A 181 -12.51 22.10 -28.99
N GLU A 182 -11.65 22.99 -28.50
CA GLU A 182 -10.21 22.75 -28.36
C GLU A 182 -9.93 21.62 -27.36
N LEU A 183 -10.71 21.55 -26.27
CA LEU A 183 -10.59 20.51 -25.26
C LEU A 183 -11.14 19.16 -25.77
N MET A 184 -12.03 19.17 -26.76
CA MET A 184 -12.59 17.98 -27.38
C MET A 184 -11.68 17.33 -28.42
N THR A 185 -10.64 18.03 -28.86
CA THR A 185 -9.73 17.56 -29.92
C THR A 185 -8.92 16.34 -29.48
N LEU A 186 -8.96 15.26 -30.26
CA LEU A 186 -8.16 14.05 -30.02
C LEU A 186 -6.71 14.27 -30.47
N PRO A 187 -5.70 14.06 -29.59
CA PRO A 187 -4.29 14.23 -29.93
C PRO A 187 -3.87 13.45 -31.18
N PHE A 188 -4.36 12.21 -31.33
CA PHE A 188 -4.12 11.33 -32.49
C PHE A 188 -4.31 12.01 -33.86
N THR A 189 -5.30 12.89 -33.96
CA THR A 189 -5.65 13.58 -35.21
C THR A 189 -5.35 15.08 -35.15
N ALA A 190 -4.63 15.55 -34.13
CA ALA A 190 -4.47 16.99 -33.87
C ALA A 190 -3.82 17.75 -35.03
N ASN A 191 -2.91 17.09 -35.75
CA ASN A 191 -2.20 17.68 -36.90
C ASN A 191 -2.98 17.56 -38.22
N ALA A 192 -4.18 16.94 -38.21
CA ALA A 192 -4.94 16.72 -39.42
C ALA A 192 -5.57 18.03 -39.90
N ALA A 193 -5.84 18.14 -41.21
CA ALA A 193 -6.57 19.27 -41.76
C ALA A 193 -7.96 19.46 -41.09
N ARG A 194 -8.56 18.38 -40.61
CA ARG A 194 -9.77 18.38 -39.79
C ARG A 194 -9.60 17.40 -38.63
N PRO A 195 -9.24 17.86 -37.43
CA PRO A 195 -9.07 16.98 -36.27
C PRO A 195 -10.41 16.40 -35.82
N ALA A 196 -10.37 15.17 -35.30
CA ALA A 196 -11.51 14.55 -34.65
C ALA A 196 -11.76 15.19 -33.27
N ARG A 197 -13.04 15.43 -32.97
CA ARG A 197 -13.48 16.09 -31.73
C ARG A 197 -14.61 15.30 -31.11
N MET A 198 -14.35 14.67 -29.97
CA MET A 198 -15.33 13.86 -29.25
C MET A 198 -14.90 13.59 -27.80
N PHE A 199 -15.86 13.14 -26.99
CA PHE A 199 -15.57 12.55 -25.69
C PHE A 199 -14.95 11.16 -25.85
N VAL A 200 -14.08 10.80 -24.93
CA VAL A 200 -13.54 9.45 -24.75
C VAL A 200 -14.13 8.88 -23.47
N SER A 201 -14.43 7.58 -23.45
CA SER A 201 -14.96 6.92 -22.25
C SER A 201 -14.31 5.58 -21.95
N LEU A 202 -14.28 5.22 -20.67
CA LEU A 202 -13.68 3.99 -20.15
C LEU A 202 -14.58 3.34 -19.10
N LEU A 203 -14.66 2.02 -19.11
CA LEU A 203 -15.27 1.23 -18.03
C LEU A 203 -14.16 0.67 -17.15
N LEU A 204 -14.28 0.81 -15.83
CA LEU A 204 -13.42 0.19 -14.83
C LEU A 204 -14.24 -0.75 -13.94
N ARG A 205 -13.61 -1.80 -13.41
CA ARG A 205 -14.19 -2.74 -12.43
C ARG A 205 -13.32 -2.87 -11.16
N PRO A 206 -13.08 -1.79 -10.41
CA PRO A 206 -12.19 -1.84 -9.25
C PRO A 206 -12.78 -2.68 -8.11
N THR A 207 -11.90 -3.42 -7.42
CA THR A 207 -12.23 -4.25 -6.25
C THR A 207 -12.74 -3.38 -5.08
N VAL A 208 -13.82 -3.84 -4.45
CA VAL A 208 -14.48 -3.24 -3.27
C VAL A 208 -14.37 -4.15 -2.05
N CYS A 209 -14.55 -5.46 -2.24
CA CYS A 209 -14.39 -6.46 -1.18
C CYS A 209 -13.48 -7.58 -1.71
N PRO A 210 -12.42 -7.97 -0.98
CA PRO A 210 -11.63 -9.15 -1.32
C PRO A 210 -12.49 -10.42 -1.36
N GLU A 211 -12.00 -11.43 -2.07
CA GLU A 211 -12.53 -12.79 -1.99
C GLU A 211 -12.46 -13.33 -0.56
N ILE A 212 -13.53 -13.98 -0.11
CA ILE A 212 -13.57 -14.79 1.11
C ILE A 212 -13.48 -16.26 0.68
N PRO A 213 -12.31 -16.91 0.84
CA PRO A 213 -12.07 -18.26 0.33
C PRO A 213 -13.17 -19.25 0.73
N GLY A 214 -13.75 -19.93 -0.27
CA GLY A 214 -14.80 -20.93 -0.07
C GLY A 214 -16.20 -20.38 0.29
N ILE A 215 -16.35 -19.06 0.48
CA ILE A 215 -17.64 -18.46 0.87
C ILE A 215 -18.17 -17.48 -0.18
N GLU A 216 -17.35 -16.52 -0.60
CA GLU A 216 -17.81 -15.43 -1.46
C GLU A 216 -16.69 -14.94 -2.39
N ALA A 217 -17.03 -14.77 -3.66
CA ALA A 217 -16.12 -14.24 -4.66
C ALA A 217 -15.76 -12.76 -4.39
N GLU A 218 -14.64 -12.34 -4.95
CA GLU A 218 -14.24 -10.94 -4.92
C GLU A 218 -15.33 -10.02 -5.50
N LYS A 219 -15.65 -8.92 -4.81
CA LYS A 219 -16.64 -7.94 -5.28
C LYS A 219 -15.97 -6.71 -5.85
N SER A 220 -16.55 -6.18 -6.92
CA SER A 220 -16.14 -4.99 -7.66
C SER A 220 -17.33 -4.05 -7.83
N MET A 221 -17.08 -2.74 -7.87
CA MET A 221 -18.05 -1.80 -8.45
C MET A 221 -17.76 -1.60 -9.94
N GLU A 222 -18.64 -0.92 -10.65
CA GLU A 222 -18.34 -0.41 -12.00
C GLU A 222 -18.17 1.10 -11.96
N ILE A 223 -17.20 1.65 -12.72
CA ILE A 223 -17.02 3.10 -12.85
C ILE A 223 -16.95 3.47 -14.33
N ARG A 224 -17.73 4.47 -14.73
CA ARG A 224 -17.68 5.11 -16.05
C ARG A 224 -16.88 6.40 -15.99
N PHE A 225 -15.75 6.42 -16.69
CA PHE A 225 -14.93 7.62 -16.85
C PHE A 225 -15.26 8.29 -18.19
N PHE A 226 -15.46 9.61 -18.14
CA PHE A 226 -15.66 10.46 -19.31
C PHE A 226 -14.64 11.59 -19.30
N ALA A 227 -13.99 11.78 -20.44
CA ALA A 227 -13.03 12.86 -20.63
C ALA A 227 -13.16 13.45 -22.05
N PRO A 228 -13.05 14.77 -22.21
CA PRO A 228 -12.80 15.38 -23.51
C PRO A 228 -11.56 14.77 -24.18
N GLY A 229 -11.54 14.73 -25.52
CA GLY A 229 -10.48 14.06 -26.30
C GLY A 229 -9.05 14.44 -25.93
N ASN A 230 -8.81 15.72 -25.60
CA ASN A 230 -7.50 16.25 -25.25
C ASN A 230 -6.94 15.66 -23.93
N LEU A 231 -7.83 15.08 -23.11
CA LEU A 231 -7.51 14.49 -21.80
C LEU A 231 -7.48 12.96 -21.81
N VAL A 232 -7.36 12.32 -22.99
CA VAL A 232 -7.31 10.85 -23.11
C VAL A 232 -6.14 10.21 -22.34
N SER A 233 -5.05 10.93 -22.10
CA SER A 233 -3.94 10.46 -21.26
C SER A 233 -4.38 10.17 -19.81
N ASN A 234 -5.41 10.85 -19.30
CA ASN A 234 -5.99 10.55 -17.99
C ASN A 234 -6.69 9.18 -17.97
N LEU A 235 -7.25 8.75 -19.11
CA LEU A 235 -7.89 7.45 -19.25
C LEU A 235 -6.84 6.34 -19.42
N ASP A 236 -5.75 6.55 -20.17
CA ASP A 236 -4.58 5.65 -20.16
C ASP A 236 -4.06 5.47 -18.72
N PHE A 237 -3.96 6.56 -17.97
CA PHE A 237 -3.51 6.53 -16.59
C PHE A 237 -4.36 5.63 -15.68
N VAL A 238 -5.69 5.81 -15.64
CA VAL A 238 -6.56 5.00 -14.78
C VAL A 238 -6.77 3.58 -15.31
N GLU A 239 -6.79 3.39 -16.63
CA GLU A 239 -6.77 2.06 -17.27
C GLU A 239 -5.53 1.28 -16.84
N SER A 240 -4.37 1.94 -16.87
CA SER A 240 -3.10 1.34 -16.49
C SER A 240 -3.05 0.90 -15.03
N ILE A 241 -3.77 1.58 -14.13
CA ILE A 241 -3.82 1.27 -12.70
C ILE A 241 -4.86 0.19 -12.38
N PHE A 242 -6.09 0.33 -12.89
CA PHE A 242 -7.25 -0.47 -12.47
C PHE A 242 -7.69 -1.53 -13.48
N GLY A 243 -7.12 -1.52 -14.68
CA GLY A 243 -7.44 -2.42 -15.79
C GLY A 243 -8.65 -1.97 -16.62
N ASN A 244 -8.64 -2.34 -17.90
CA ASN A 244 -9.76 -2.08 -18.81
C ASN A 244 -10.95 -3.02 -18.50
N GLY A 245 -12.12 -2.45 -18.24
CA GLY A 245 -13.37 -3.17 -17.96
C GLY A 245 -14.12 -3.69 -19.19
N GLY A 246 -13.63 -3.42 -20.39
CA GLY A 246 -14.20 -3.83 -21.68
C GLY A 246 -15.18 -2.82 -22.27
N ASN A 247 -15.89 -3.25 -23.32
CA ASN A 247 -16.90 -2.44 -23.99
C ASN A 247 -18.23 -2.47 -23.22
N PRO A 248 -18.67 -1.37 -22.58
CA PRO A 248 -19.86 -1.36 -21.72
C PRO A 248 -21.17 -1.66 -22.46
N TYR A 249 -21.19 -1.60 -23.80
CA TYR A 249 -22.37 -1.92 -24.60
C TYR A 249 -22.61 -3.43 -24.77
N LEU A 250 -21.62 -4.27 -24.48
CA LEU A 250 -21.76 -5.73 -24.60
C LEU A 250 -22.29 -6.32 -23.28
N PRO A 251 -23.28 -7.23 -23.31
CA PRO A 251 -23.86 -7.82 -22.10
C PRO A 251 -22.84 -8.52 -21.18
N LYS A 252 -21.78 -9.12 -21.75
CA LYS A 252 -20.69 -9.72 -20.95
C LYS A 252 -20.00 -8.72 -19.99
N PHE A 253 -20.08 -7.43 -20.27
CA PHE A 253 -19.48 -6.36 -19.45
C PHE A 253 -20.52 -5.58 -18.62
N ASP A 254 -21.81 -5.95 -18.67
CA ASP A 254 -22.81 -5.41 -17.76
C ASP A 254 -22.65 -6.01 -16.36
N ALA A 255 -22.34 -5.17 -15.38
CA ALA A 255 -22.17 -5.60 -14.00
C ALA A 255 -23.44 -6.24 -13.40
N ALA A 256 -24.62 -5.84 -13.87
CA ALA A 256 -25.89 -6.40 -13.37
C ALA A 256 -26.07 -7.89 -13.72
N LEU A 257 -25.46 -8.36 -14.80
CA LEU A 257 -25.49 -9.78 -15.21
C LEU A 257 -24.38 -10.61 -14.54
N ASP A 258 -23.39 -9.95 -13.96
CA ASP A 258 -22.27 -10.54 -13.19
C ASP A 258 -22.57 -10.51 -11.69
N VAL A 259 -23.65 -11.21 -11.32
CA VAL A 259 -24.21 -11.25 -9.96
C VAL A 259 -23.24 -11.81 -8.91
N GLU A 260 -22.23 -12.56 -9.34
CA GLU A 260 -21.21 -13.11 -8.47
C GLU A 260 -20.19 -12.06 -8.03
N HIS A 261 -19.83 -11.09 -8.89
CA HIS A 261 -18.73 -10.17 -8.62
C HIS A 261 -19.14 -8.69 -8.53
N TRP A 262 -20.37 -8.30 -8.85
CA TRP A 262 -20.80 -6.90 -8.71
C TRP A 262 -21.25 -6.60 -7.27
N SER A 263 -20.78 -5.49 -6.70
CA SER A 263 -21.18 -5.02 -5.37
C SER A 263 -22.55 -4.33 -5.37
N GLY A 264 -23.15 -4.09 -6.55
CA GLY A 264 -24.42 -3.37 -6.69
C GLY A 264 -24.30 -1.84 -6.72
N HIS A 265 -23.09 -1.32 -6.93
CA HIS A 265 -22.78 0.11 -6.96
C HIS A 265 -22.19 0.53 -8.32
N SER A 266 -22.52 1.75 -8.74
CA SER A 266 -22.05 2.34 -9.99
C SER A 266 -21.45 3.73 -9.75
N GLY A 267 -20.35 4.01 -10.42
CA GLY A 267 -19.61 5.26 -10.31
C GLY A 267 -19.52 6.00 -11.63
N CYS A 268 -19.44 7.32 -11.58
CA CYS A 268 -19.20 8.18 -12.74
C CYS A 268 -18.14 9.23 -12.41
N VAL A 269 -17.18 9.44 -13.31
CA VAL A 269 -16.17 10.49 -13.22
C VAL A 269 -16.13 11.27 -14.53
N ILE A 270 -16.24 12.60 -14.45
CA ILE A 270 -16.21 13.50 -15.62
C ILE A 270 -15.06 14.49 -15.45
N LEU A 271 -14.12 14.53 -16.39
CA LEU A 271 -13.05 15.54 -16.43
C LEU A 271 -13.53 16.81 -17.12
N ALA A 272 -13.45 17.94 -16.43
CA ALA A 272 -13.92 19.24 -16.91
C ALA A 272 -13.07 20.39 -16.35
N PRO A 273 -11.76 20.49 -16.71
CA PRO A 273 -10.88 21.52 -16.18
C PRO A 273 -11.32 22.95 -16.51
N HIS A 274 -12.13 23.16 -17.54
CA HIS A 274 -12.65 24.48 -17.93
C HIS A 274 -13.61 25.10 -16.91
N LEU A 275 -14.13 24.32 -15.94
CA LEU A 275 -15.08 24.81 -14.94
C LEU A 275 -14.50 25.82 -13.95
N VAL A 276 -13.17 25.89 -13.82
CA VAL A 276 -12.51 26.88 -12.94
C VAL A 276 -12.75 28.32 -13.40
N ASN A 277 -13.22 28.52 -14.64
CA ASN A 277 -13.50 29.83 -15.21
C ASN A 277 -14.93 30.32 -14.97
N LEU A 278 -15.81 29.49 -14.40
CA LEU A 278 -17.21 29.88 -14.14
C LEU A 278 -17.31 30.81 -12.93
N THR A 279 -18.22 31.77 -13.00
CA THR A 279 -18.48 32.66 -11.85
C THR A 279 -19.41 31.99 -10.84
N LYS A 280 -19.28 32.36 -9.56
CA LYS A 280 -20.18 31.92 -8.49
C LYS A 280 -21.65 32.26 -8.81
N LYS A 281 -21.88 33.41 -9.44
CA LYS A 281 -23.21 33.88 -9.85
C LYS A 281 -23.79 33.02 -10.96
N GLU A 282 -23.02 32.73 -12.01
CA GLU A 282 -23.44 31.89 -13.14
C GLU A 282 -23.84 30.48 -12.69
N VAL A 283 -23.15 29.94 -11.70
CA VAL A 283 -23.46 28.61 -11.15
C VAL A 283 -24.56 28.65 -10.07
N GLY A 284 -25.28 29.77 -9.94
CA GLY A 284 -26.47 29.87 -9.10
C GLY A 284 -26.20 30.00 -7.59
N LEU A 285 -25.00 30.41 -7.17
CA LEU A 285 -24.76 30.69 -5.75
C LEU A 285 -25.44 32.02 -5.33
N PRO A 286 -25.86 32.14 -4.06
CA PRO A 286 -26.52 33.34 -3.57
C PRO A 286 -25.53 34.52 -3.43
N HIS A 287 -26.08 35.74 -3.50
CA HIS A 287 -25.35 36.93 -3.06
C HIS A 287 -25.04 36.82 -1.56
N TRP A 288 -23.94 37.42 -1.10
CA TRP A 288 -23.46 37.35 0.28
C TRP A 288 -24.54 37.66 1.32
N ASP A 289 -25.38 38.65 1.06
CA ASP A 289 -26.44 39.08 1.98
C ASP A 289 -27.58 38.05 2.11
N GLN A 290 -27.74 37.17 1.12
CA GLN A 290 -28.74 36.10 1.10
C GLN A 290 -28.15 34.75 1.53
N ALA A 291 -26.83 34.67 1.70
CA ALA A 291 -26.13 33.45 2.06
C ALA A 291 -26.23 33.14 3.56
N SER A 292 -26.40 31.86 3.89
CA SER A 292 -26.27 31.34 5.25
C SER A 292 -24.84 31.54 5.80
N GLU A 293 -24.68 31.44 7.12
CA GLU A 293 -23.34 31.50 7.75
C GLU A 293 -22.39 30.42 7.22
N ARG A 294 -22.90 29.20 6.97
CA ARG A 294 -22.13 28.11 6.38
C ARG A 294 -21.65 28.47 4.98
N GLN A 295 -22.55 28.95 4.12
CA GLN A 295 -22.20 29.36 2.75
C GLN A 295 -21.13 30.46 2.74
N ARG A 296 -21.25 31.45 3.63
CA ARG A 296 -20.24 32.52 3.80
C ARG A 296 -18.88 31.95 4.23
N LYS A 297 -18.87 31.06 5.22
CA LYS A 297 -17.64 30.42 5.73
C LYS A 297 -16.95 29.55 4.68
N GLU A 298 -17.71 28.88 3.83
CA GLU A 298 -17.20 27.95 2.82
C GLU A 298 -16.90 28.63 1.47
N GLY A 299 -17.27 29.91 1.32
CA GLY A 299 -17.13 30.67 0.07
C GLY A 299 -18.17 30.29 -1.00
N MET A 300 -19.31 29.72 -0.58
CA MET A 300 -20.45 29.34 -1.43
C MET A 300 -21.45 30.48 -1.59
N CYS A 301 -20.93 31.68 -1.84
CA CYS A 301 -21.66 32.91 -2.11
C CYS A 301 -20.72 33.94 -2.74
N TRP A 302 -21.28 34.98 -3.36
CA TRP A 302 -20.52 36.05 -4.02
C TRP A 302 -20.90 37.43 -3.49
N LYS A 303 -19.95 38.37 -3.46
CA LYS A 303 -20.20 39.80 -3.26
C LYS A 303 -20.18 40.53 -4.60
N GLU A 304 -19.16 40.25 -5.41
CA GLU A 304 -19.05 40.80 -6.76
C GLU A 304 -19.47 39.74 -7.81
N PRO A 305 -20.23 40.11 -8.85
CA PRO A 305 -20.71 39.18 -9.88
C PRO A 305 -19.61 38.38 -10.59
N GLU A 306 -18.40 38.91 -10.68
CA GLU A 306 -17.25 38.34 -11.40
C GLU A 306 -16.42 37.35 -10.57
N GLU A 307 -16.78 37.14 -9.29
CA GLU A 307 -16.06 36.18 -8.44
C GLU A 307 -16.13 34.77 -9.03
N LEU A 308 -14.96 34.18 -9.32
CA LEU A 308 -14.85 32.82 -9.83
C LEU A 308 -15.24 31.80 -8.76
N TYR A 309 -15.90 30.72 -9.20
CA TYR A 309 -16.18 29.59 -8.35
C TYR A 309 -14.87 29.00 -7.80
N ASN A 310 -14.84 28.76 -6.49
CA ASN A 310 -13.65 28.28 -5.78
C ASN A 310 -12.38 29.12 -6.06
N ASP A 311 -12.55 30.42 -6.31
CA ASP A 311 -11.46 31.37 -6.55
C ASP A 311 -10.57 30.98 -7.76
N GLY A 312 -11.16 30.32 -8.76
CA GLY A 312 -10.46 29.82 -9.94
C GLY A 312 -9.51 28.65 -9.67
N GLN A 313 -9.59 28.03 -8.48
CA GLN A 313 -8.74 26.91 -8.09
C GLN A 313 -9.40 25.57 -8.41
N ALA A 314 -8.58 24.56 -8.70
CA ALA A 314 -8.99 23.18 -8.90
C ALA A 314 -9.92 22.66 -7.78
N PHE A 315 -10.97 21.95 -8.18
CA PHE A 315 -11.90 21.30 -7.27
C PHE A 315 -12.46 20.00 -7.85
N LYS A 316 -13.11 19.22 -6.98
CA LYS A 316 -14.04 18.17 -7.34
C LYS A 316 -15.38 18.40 -6.67
N ILE A 317 -16.46 18.11 -7.38
CA ILE A 317 -17.82 18.18 -6.87
C ILE A 317 -18.52 16.84 -7.05
N THR A 318 -19.07 16.30 -5.96
CA THR A 318 -19.65 14.95 -5.93
C THR A 318 -21.12 14.98 -5.53
N ALA A 319 -21.96 14.24 -6.26
CA ALA A 319 -23.34 13.90 -5.89
C ALA A 319 -23.45 12.38 -5.64
N ARG A 320 -24.13 12.00 -4.56
CA ARG A 320 -24.27 10.61 -4.09
C ARG A 320 -25.34 10.48 -3.01
N ASP A 321 -25.96 9.31 -2.92
CA ASP A 321 -26.86 8.94 -1.83
C ASP A 321 -26.89 7.42 -1.57
N GLU A 322 -27.87 6.91 -0.83
CA GLU A 322 -28.00 5.49 -0.47
C GLU A 322 -28.37 4.54 -1.62
N ARG A 323 -28.74 5.06 -2.81
CA ARG A 323 -29.13 4.23 -3.97
C ARG A 323 -27.95 3.49 -4.61
N GLY A 324 -26.72 3.81 -4.21
CA GLY A 324 -25.51 3.14 -4.67
C GLY A 324 -24.88 3.74 -5.93
N VAL A 325 -25.21 4.99 -6.27
CA VAL A 325 -24.61 5.72 -7.38
C VAL A 325 -23.86 6.96 -6.89
N ILE A 326 -22.63 7.13 -7.37
CA ILE A 326 -21.78 8.29 -7.07
C ILE A 326 -21.28 8.93 -8.37
N VAL A 327 -21.47 10.24 -8.51
CA VAL A 327 -21.07 11.02 -9.68
C VAL A 327 -20.15 12.16 -9.24
N THR A 328 -18.95 12.22 -9.82
CA THR A 328 -17.97 13.27 -9.52
C THR A 328 -17.50 13.98 -10.78
N ILE A 329 -17.45 15.31 -10.73
CA ILE A 329 -16.84 16.16 -11.75
C ILE A 329 -15.50 16.67 -11.22
N LEU A 330 -14.42 16.50 -12.00
CA LEU A 330 -13.07 16.96 -11.68
C LEU A 330 -12.70 18.19 -12.52
N ALA A 331 -12.50 19.34 -11.86
CA ALA A 331 -12.11 20.60 -12.49
C ALA A 331 -10.59 20.81 -12.50
N ASP A 332 -9.84 19.78 -12.89
CA ASP A 332 -8.39 19.77 -13.14
C ASP A 332 -8.04 18.46 -13.87
N ASN A 333 -6.90 18.41 -14.55
CA ASN A 333 -6.46 17.22 -15.28
C ASN A 333 -5.21 16.54 -14.70
N TYR A 334 -4.71 16.95 -13.53
CA TYR A 334 -3.61 16.26 -12.87
C TYR A 334 -4.03 14.82 -12.50
N TYR A 335 -3.28 13.85 -12.99
CA TYR A 335 -3.54 12.40 -12.87
C TYR A 335 -3.86 11.92 -11.45
N GLY A 336 -3.26 12.55 -10.44
CA GLY A 336 -3.49 12.20 -9.04
C GLY A 336 -4.94 12.39 -8.58
N TYR A 337 -5.72 13.31 -9.19
CA TYR A 337 -7.15 13.43 -8.90
C TYR A 337 -7.92 12.21 -9.42
N CYS A 338 -7.61 11.73 -10.63
CA CYS A 338 -8.28 10.57 -11.23
C CYS A 338 -8.10 9.30 -10.38
N LYS A 339 -6.84 8.98 -10.00
CA LYS A 339 -6.54 7.83 -9.12
C LYS A 339 -7.30 7.93 -7.79
N LYS A 340 -7.29 9.11 -7.17
CA LYS A 340 -7.90 9.32 -5.85
C LYS A 340 -9.43 9.44 -5.89
N GLU A 341 -10.01 9.71 -7.06
CA GLU A 341 -11.45 9.65 -7.23
C GLU A 341 -11.94 8.20 -7.32
N VAL A 342 -11.21 7.31 -8.02
CA VAL A 342 -11.48 5.86 -7.95
C VAL A 342 -11.42 5.38 -6.50
N LYS A 343 -10.40 5.79 -5.73
CA LYS A 343 -10.32 5.52 -4.27
C LYS A 343 -11.57 5.98 -3.51
N THR A 344 -12.03 7.21 -3.80
CA THR A 344 -13.22 7.80 -3.14
C THR A 344 -14.47 6.98 -3.43
N GLN A 345 -14.65 6.54 -4.67
CA GLN A 345 -15.82 5.74 -5.08
C GLN A 345 -15.77 4.31 -4.54
N ILE A 346 -14.59 3.68 -4.44
CA ILE A 346 -14.41 2.41 -3.73
C ILE A 346 -14.81 2.56 -2.25
N GLY A 347 -14.35 3.63 -1.59
CA GLY A 347 -14.70 3.91 -0.19
C GLY A 347 -16.21 4.12 0.01
N TYR A 348 -16.87 4.80 -0.92
CA TYR A 348 -18.33 4.90 -0.94
C TYR A 348 -18.99 3.52 -1.09
N ALA A 349 -18.58 2.72 -2.07
CA ALA A 349 -19.14 1.40 -2.32
C ALA A 349 -18.89 0.42 -1.15
N ALA A 350 -17.73 0.46 -0.50
CA ALA A 350 -17.42 -0.38 0.66
C ALA A 350 -18.35 -0.08 1.84
N ASN A 351 -18.57 1.22 2.14
CA ASN A 351 -19.46 1.64 3.22
C ASN A 351 -20.93 1.23 2.97
N LEU A 352 -21.40 1.32 1.72
CA LEU A 352 -22.76 0.89 1.37
C LEU A 352 -22.88 -0.63 1.25
N PHE A 353 -21.86 -1.34 0.76
CA PHE A 353 -21.86 -2.80 0.69
C PHE A 353 -21.87 -3.45 2.08
N GLY A 354 -21.19 -2.83 3.05
CA GLY A 354 -20.87 -3.46 4.33
C GLY A 354 -19.84 -4.57 4.19
N LEU A 355 -19.42 -5.20 5.29
CA LEU A 355 -18.34 -6.20 5.40
C LEU A 355 -16.94 -5.72 5.04
N ALA A 356 -16.83 -4.80 4.09
CA ALA A 356 -15.59 -4.35 3.52
C ALA A 356 -15.17 -2.96 4.02
N GLU A 357 -13.87 -2.72 4.01
CA GLU A 357 -13.27 -1.43 4.25
C GLU A 357 -12.43 -1.03 3.04
N GLU A 358 -12.43 0.26 2.71
CA GLU A 358 -11.43 0.85 1.83
C GLU A 358 -10.39 1.54 2.72
N GLU A 359 -9.11 1.24 2.51
CA GLU A 359 -8.04 1.71 3.38
C GLU A 359 -6.95 2.44 2.60
N HIS A 360 -6.45 3.53 3.19
CA HIS A 360 -5.22 4.17 2.75
C HIS A 360 -4.04 3.51 3.47
N ALA A 361 -3.64 2.33 2.97
CA ALA A 361 -2.69 1.45 3.63
C ALA A 361 -1.61 0.92 2.67
N GLY A 362 -0.43 0.70 3.22
CA GLY A 362 0.64 -0.09 2.59
C GLY A 362 0.81 -1.41 3.34
N GLY A 363 1.45 -2.40 2.73
CA GLY A 363 1.55 -3.71 3.36
C GLY A 363 2.46 -4.67 2.62
N ALA A 364 3.12 -5.53 3.37
CA ALA A 364 4.02 -6.54 2.83
C ALA A 364 4.02 -7.82 3.64
N LEU A 365 4.00 -8.95 2.93
CA LEU A 365 4.29 -10.26 3.49
C LEU A 365 5.81 -10.43 3.54
N ALA A 366 6.37 -10.40 4.74
CA ALA A 366 7.81 -10.41 4.98
C ALA A 366 8.29 -11.78 5.46
N PHE A 367 9.18 -12.41 4.69
CA PHE A 367 9.79 -13.70 4.98
C PHE A 367 11.21 -13.50 5.52
N PRO A 368 11.51 -13.91 6.76
CA PRO A 368 12.87 -13.84 7.31
C PRO A 368 13.88 -14.55 6.42
N ARG A 369 15.07 -13.95 6.30
CA ARG A 369 16.19 -14.51 5.54
C ARG A 369 17.45 -14.61 6.38
N ARG A 370 18.29 -15.60 6.04
CA ARG A 370 19.53 -15.90 6.76
C ARG A 370 20.67 -16.12 5.76
N ASN A 371 21.84 -15.58 6.05
CA ASN A 371 23.06 -15.88 5.31
C ASN A 371 23.74 -17.11 5.92
N HIS A 372 23.69 -18.24 5.23
CA HIS A 372 24.33 -19.50 5.64
C HIS A 372 25.84 -19.56 5.34
N GLY A 373 26.38 -18.59 4.59
CA GLY A 373 27.78 -18.57 4.21
C GLY A 373 28.08 -19.59 3.12
N GLU A 374 29.03 -20.49 3.37
CA GLU A 374 29.56 -21.43 2.37
C GLU A 374 28.91 -22.83 2.41
N GLU A 375 28.15 -23.15 3.46
CA GLU A 375 27.64 -24.50 3.68
C GLU A 375 26.27 -24.51 4.38
N PHE A 376 25.43 -25.49 4.04
CA PHE A 376 24.11 -25.71 4.65
C PHE A 376 23.78 -27.22 4.74
N GLY A 377 23.07 -27.64 5.79
CA GLY A 377 22.54 -29.01 5.95
C GLY A 377 23.44 -30.04 6.67
N VAL A 378 24.65 -29.64 7.11
CA VAL A 378 25.56 -30.51 7.90
C VAL A 378 25.03 -30.79 9.31
N ASP A 379 24.20 -29.89 9.83
CA ASP A 379 23.67 -29.94 11.20
C ASP A 379 22.25 -30.52 11.24
N SER A 380 22.05 -31.54 12.09
CA SER A 380 20.75 -32.19 12.34
C SER A 380 19.64 -31.21 12.74
N ARG A 381 19.96 -30.05 13.33
CA ARG A 381 18.99 -29.01 13.72
C ARG A 381 18.28 -28.33 12.54
N THR A 382 18.78 -28.53 11.33
CA THR A 382 18.13 -28.04 10.09
C THR A 382 17.03 -28.97 9.57
N ARG A 383 16.80 -30.10 10.26
CA ARG A 383 15.87 -31.17 9.89
C ARG A 383 14.69 -31.17 10.85
N ASP A 384 13.53 -30.81 10.35
CA ASP A 384 12.27 -30.96 11.06
C ASP A 384 11.75 -32.39 10.82
N PRO A 385 11.61 -33.23 11.86
CA PRO A 385 11.26 -34.64 11.71
C PRO A 385 9.87 -34.87 11.09
N ASN A 386 9.02 -33.84 11.01
CA ASN A 386 7.66 -33.95 10.48
C ASN A 386 7.56 -33.87 8.96
N TYR A 387 8.68 -33.75 8.23
CA TYR A 387 8.68 -33.55 6.78
C TYR A 387 9.61 -34.56 6.09
N SER A 388 9.18 -35.08 4.94
CA SER A 388 10.00 -35.97 4.10
C SER A 388 9.81 -35.67 2.62
N PHE A 389 10.78 -36.03 1.80
CA PHE A 389 10.67 -35.87 0.35
C PHE A 389 9.62 -36.82 -0.25
N ASP A 390 9.49 -38.02 0.29
CA ASP A 390 8.49 -38.99 -0.18
C ASP A 390 7.06 -38.49 0.05
N GLU A 391 6.78 -37.92 1.23
CA GLU A 391 5.48 -37.28 1.52
C GLU A 391 5.22 -36.08 0.59
N LEU A 392 6.26 -35.29 0.30
CA LEU A 392 6.14 -34.17 -0.64
C LEU A 392 5.73 -34.67 -2.02
N VAL A 393 6.37 -35.72 -2.53
CA VAL A 393 6.05 -36.31 -3.85
C VAL A 393 4.65 -36.89 -3.84
N GLU A 394 4.26 -37.62 -2.79
CA GLU A 394 2.92 -38.20 -2.65
C GLU A 394 1.82 -37.15 -2.75
N ARG A 395 2.01 -35.99 -2.11
CA ARG A 395 1.01 -34.91 -2.08
C ARG A 395 1.01 -34.02 -3.32
N TYR A 396 2.16 -33.87 -3.99
CA TYR A 396 2.39 -32.77 -4.93
C TYR A 396 2.97 -33.19 -6.28
N SER A 397 2.98 -34.48 -6.63
CA SER A 397 3.52 -34.98 -7.90
C SER A 397 2.98 -34.28 -9.15
N ASP A 398 1.76 -33.73 -9.11
CA ASP A 398 1.12 -33.08 -10.25
C ASP A 398 1.83 -31.80 -10.72
N ILE A 399 2.58 -31.13 -9.83
CA ILE A 399 3.29 -29.88 -10.15
C ILE A 399 4.79 -30.08 -10.38
N MET A 400 5.30 -31.31 -10.29
CA MET A 400 6.73 -31.58 -10.32
C MET A 400 7.10 -32.77 -11.20
N ASP A 401 8.28 -32.69 -11.83
CA ASP A 401 8.90 -33.77 -12.57
C ASP A 401 9.97 -34.43 -11.69
N VAL A 402 9.59 -35.54 -11.06
CA VAL A 402 10.43 -36.31 -10.13
C VAL A 402 11.57 -37.01 -10.88
N GLN A 403 12.78 -36.88 -10.35
CA GLN A 403 14.00 -37.40 -10.95
C GLN A 403 14.47 -38.67 -10.20
N PRO A 404 15.10 -39.64 -10.91
CA PRO A 404 15.59 -40.88 -10.30
C PRO A 404 16.57 -40.67 -9.13
N GLU A 405 17.31 -39.57 -9.14
CA GLU A 405 18.28 -39.22 -8.11
C GLU A 405 17.65 -38.72 -6.80
N GLY A 406 16.31 -38.66 -6.70
CA GLY A 406 15.60 -38.29 -5.46
C GLY A 406 15.48 -36.78 -5.24
N TYR A 407 15.22 -36.04 -6.31
CA TYR A 407 14.82 -34.62 -6.31
C TYR A 407 13.74 -34.40 -7.37
N ALA A 408 13.13 -33.22 -7.45
CA ALA A 408 12.16 -32.91 -8.50
C ALA A 408 12.33 -31.50 -9.07
N ILE A 409 11.89 -31.29 -10.31
CA ILE A 409 11.91 -29.99 -10.99
C ILE A 409 10.47 -29.49 -11.11
N ASP A 410 10.23 -28.22 -10.81
CA ASP A 410 8.90 -27.65 -10.98
C ASP A 410 8.50 -27.56 -12.47
N ARG A 411 7.27 -28.00 -12.78
CA ARG A 411 6.76 -28.01 -14.16
C ARG A 411 6.53 -26.63 -14.75
N LYS A 412 6.21 -25.64 -13.91
CA LYS A 412 5.89 -24.27 -14.34
C LYS A 412 7.15 -23.41 -14.41
N TYR A 413 8.07 -23.58 -13.47
CA TYR A 413 9.31 -22.81 -13.37
C TYR A 413 10.52 -23.75 -13.20
N PRO A 414 11.20 -24.15 -14.28
CA PRO A 414 12.35 -25.07 -14.24
C PRO A 414 13.56 -24.61 -13.41
N ASP A 415 13.55 -23.38 -12.91
CA ASP A 415 14.53 -22.85 -11.96
C ASP A 415 14.19 -23.17 -10.49
N VAL A 416 12.98 -23.65 -10.21
CA VAL A 416 12.54 -24.12 -8.89
C VAL A 416 12.78 -25.62 -8.80
N ILE A 417 13.60 -26.03 -7.84
CA ILE A 417 14.05 -27.40 -7.65
C ILE A 417 13.66 -27.87 -6.25
N TYR A 418 12.91 -28.96 -6.16
CA TYR A 418 12.52 -29.60 -4.90
C TYR A 418 13.60 -30.60 -4.49
N VAL A 419 14.15 -30.43 -3.29
CA VAL A 419 15.28 -31.23 -2.78
C VAL A 419 14.90 -31.90 -1.46
N PRO A 420 15.52 -33.04 -1.09
CA PRO A 420 15.24 -33.69 0.19
C PRO A 420 15.72 -32.83 1.37
N GLN A 421 15.19 -33.09 2.56
CA GLN A 421 15.57 -32.33 3.75
C GLN A 421 16.96 -32.72 4.27
N ASP A 422 17.27 -34.02 4.26
CA ASP A 422 18.60 -34.54 4.59
C ASP A 422 19.54 -34.37 3.39
N LEU A 423 20.16 -33.20 3.30
CA LEU A 423 21.14 -32.89 2.27
C LEU A 423 22.32 -32.09 2.84
N ARG A 424 23.36 -31.94 2.03
CA ARG A 424 24.48 -31.03 2.27
C ARG A 424 24.70 -30.17 1.02
N MET A 425 24.64 -28.86 1.19
CA MET A 425 25.02 -27.88 0.16
C MET A 425 26.40 -27.33 0.48
N ASP A 426 27.33 -27.41 -0.48
CA ASP A 426 28.68 -26.88 -0.39
C ASP A 426 28.91 -25.88 -1.53
N LEU A 427 29.10 -24.61 -1.16
CA LEU A 427 29.28 -23.50 -2.09
C LEU A 427 30.61 -23.58 -2.85
N ASN A 428 31.70 -23.95 -2.17
CA ASN A 428 33.04 -23.98 -2.76
C ASN A 428 33.17 -25.12 -3.77
N ARG A 429 32.62 -26.30 -3.43
CA ARG A 429 32.52 -27.44 -4.37
C ARG A 429 31.40 -27.25 -5.39
N GLN A 430 30.46 -26.35 -5.12
CA GLN A 430 29.23 -26.13 -5.86
C GLN A 430 28.42 -27.42 -6.02
N THR A 431 28.12 -28.09 -4.92
CA THR A 431 27.43 -29.38 -4.91
C THR A 431 26.31 -29.43 -3.89
N ILE A 432 25.23 -30.10 -4.24
CA ILE A 432 24.18 -30.53 -3.30
C ILE A 432 24.24 -32.05 -3.28
N THR A 433 24.37 -32.66 -2.10
CA THR A 433 24.50 -34.11 -1.94
C THR A 433 23.57 -34.65 -0.87
N TRP A 434 22.98 -35.83 -1.08
CA TRP A 434 22.14 -36.54 -0.12
C TRP A 434 22.27 -38.05 -0.33
N LEU A 435 21.57 -38.85 0.48
CA LEU A 435 21.50 -40.30 0.35
C LEU A 435 20.11 -40.70 -0.16
N VAL A 436 20.07 -41.63 -1.11
CA VAL A 436 18.86 -42.33 -1.54
C VAL A 436 19.16 -43.83 -1.49
N ASN A 437 18.41 -44.60 -0.71
CA ASN A 437 18.63 -46.06 -0.54
C ASN A 437 20.09 -46.44 -0.17
N GLY A 438 20.79 -45.58 0.58
CA GLY A 438 22.19 -45.77 0.95
C GLY A 438 23.22 -45.35 -0.11
N GLU A 439 22.79 -44.99 -1.31
CA GLU A 439 23.64 -44.46 -2.37
C GLU A 439 23.73 -42.93 -2.32
N ARG A 440 24.93 -42.40 -2.52
CA ARG A 440 25.19 -40.95 -2.49
C ARG A 440 24.82 -40.31 -3.82
N GLN A 441 23.78 -39.48 -3.80
CA GLN A 441 23.34 -38.70 -4.95
C GLN A 441 23.93 -37.28 -4.93
N LYS A 442 24.00 -36.65 -6.10
CA LYS A 442 24.63 -35.34 -6.27
C LYS A 442 24.05 -34.56 -7.45
N ILE A 443 23.72 -33.29 -7.20
CA ILE A 443 23.48 -32.28 -8.26
C ILE A 443 24.39 -31.07 -8.08
N ARG A 444 24.45 -30.22 -9.12
CA ARG A 444 25.23 -28.98 -9.11
C ARG A 444 24.46 -27.88 -8.37
N LEU A 445 25.13 -27.19 -7.44
CA LEU A 445 24.61 -25.93 -6.90
C LEU A 445 24.88 -24.80 -7.91
N GLN A 446 23.83 -24.15 -8.38
CA GLN A 446 23.89 -23.10 -9.41
C GLN A 446 23.22 -21.80 -8.98
N PRO A 447 23.73 -20.63 -9.43
CA PRO A 447 23.02 -19.36 -9.32
C PRO A 447 21.76 -19.35 -10.19
N GLY A 448 20.77 -18.54 -9.81
CA GLY A 448 19.48 -18.44 -10.52
C GLY A 448 18.48 -19.54 -10.17
N LYS A 449 18.93 -20.67 -9.60
CA LYS A 449 18.08 -21.75 -9.10
C LYS A 449 17.61 -21.49 -7.66
N ILE A 450 16.40 -21.96 -7.35
CA ILE A 450 15.75 -21.87 -6.05
C ILE A 450 15.50 -23.29 -5.55
N TYR A 451 16.20 -23.70 -4.51
CA TYR A 451 16.08 -25.04 -3.93
C TYR A 451 15.09 -25.00 -2.76
N ILE A 452 14.01 -25.78 -2.83
CA ILE A 452 12.95 -25.81 -1.81
C ILE A 452 12.97 -27.17 -1.10
N GLN A 453 13.10 -27.15 0.22
CA GLN A 453 13.01 -28.34 1.08
C GLN A 453 11.55 -28.74 1.35
N PRO A 454 11.28 -29.97 1.82
CA PRO A 454 9.92 -30.45 2.07
C PRO A 454 9.15 -29.65 3.13
N ASN A 455 9.85 -28.98 4.06
CA ASN A 455 9.26 -28.05 5.02
C ASN A 455 8.98 -26.64 4.45
N GLY A 456 9.17 -26.44 3.14
CA GLY A 456 8.98 -25.19 2.43
C GLY A 456 10.16 -24.21 2.46
N TYR A 457 11.21 -24.50 3.23
CA TYR A 457 12.39 -23.63 3.36
C TYR A 457 13.14 -23.51 2.03
N LYS A 458 13.53 -22.27 1.66
CA LYS A 458 14.18 -22.01 0.36
C LYS A 458 15.64 -21.67 0.54
N ILE A 459 16.49 -22.19 -0.34
CA ILE A 459 17.92 -21.87 -0.41
C ILE A 459 18.28 -21.38 -1.81
N GLU A 460 19.07 -20.31 -1.89
CA GLU A 460 19.59 -19.75 -3.14
C GLU A 460 21.10 -19.48 -3.03
N MET A 461 21.84 -19.70 -4.11
CA MET A 461 23.22 -19.24 -4.26
C MET A 461 23.20 -17.79 -4.78
N LYS A 462 23.61 -16.81 -3.96
CA LYS A 462 23.61 -15.38 -4.32
C LYS A 462 25.01 -14.77 -4.25
N LYS A 463 25.31 -13.89 -5.20
CA LYS A 463 26.55 -13.09 -5.18
C LYS A 463 26.47 -12.05 -4.08
N HIS A 464 27.57 -11.80 -3.39
CA HIS A 464 27.67 -10.74 -2.40
C HIS A 464 27.64 -9.38 -3.11
N PRO A 465 26.77 -8.42 -2.73
CA PRO A 465 26.67 -7.16 -3.47
C PRO A 465 27.92 -6.27 -3.39
N GLY A 466 28.61 -6.28 -2.24
CA GLY A 466 29.84 -5.52 -2.01
C GLY A 466 31.16 -6.30 -2.09
N ALA A 467 31.16 -7.55 -2.58
CA ALA A 467 32.36 -8.38 -2.60
C ALA A 467 32.35 -9.37 -3.78
N PRO A 468 33.50 -9.80 -4.32
CA PRO A 468 33.56 -10.81 -5.38
C PRO A 468 33.30 -12.24 -4.87
N SER A 469 32.58 -12.41 -3.75
CA SER A 469 32.24 -13.69 -3.13
C SER A 469 30.79 -14.08 -3.36
N TRP A 470 30.48 -15.35 -3.09
CA TRP A 470 29.12 -15.90 -3.13
C TRP A 470 28.71 -16.37 -1.73
N ARG A 471 27.41 -16.55 -1.52
CA ARG A 471 26.84 -17.05 -0.27
C ARG A 471 25.56 -17.85 -0.52
N LEU A 472 25.28 -18.79 0.37
CA LEU A 472 23.99 -19.47 0.48
C LEU A 472 23.04 -18.59 1.30
N VAL A 473 21.87 -18.26 0.75
CA VAL A 473 20.84 -17.49 1.44
C VAL A 473 19.61 -18.35 1.62
N GLY A 474 19.21 -18.53 2.87
CA GLY A 474 17.99 -19.21 3.25
C GLY A 474 16.82 -18.26 3.44
N THR A 475 15.60 -18.69 3.14
CA THR A 475 14.35 -17.95 3.33
C THR A 475 13.31 -18.86 3.99
N ASP A 476 12.71 -18.37 5.07
CA ASP A 476 11.72 -19.12 5.85
C ASP A 476 10.43 -19.35 5.02
N PRO A 477 9.69 -20.46 5.27
CA PRO A 477 8.49 -20.81 4.50
C PRO A 477 7.25 -19.98 4.86
N GLU A 478 7.16 -19.49 6.10
CA GLU A 478 6.08 -18.64 6.58
C GLU A 478 6.54 -17.19 6.67
N GLY A 479 5.68 -16.30 6.21
CA GLY A 479 5.88 -14.87 6.25
C GLY A 479 5.01 -14.21 7.32
N THR A 480 5.29 -12.95 7.61
CA THR A 480 4.42 -12.11 8.44
C THR A 480 3.83 -11.00 7.58
N LEU A 481 2.50 -10.95 7.46
CA LEU A 481 1.81 -9.87 6.77
C LEU A 481 1.72 -8.66 7.68
N CYS A 482 2.64 -7.72 7.44
CA CYS A 482 2.66 -6.43 8.10
C CYS A 482 1.80 -5.43 7.32
N HIS A 483 0.74 -4.91 7.93
CA HIS A 483 -0.21 -3.96 7.39
C HIS A 483 0.00 -2.57 8.02
N LYS A 484 0.06 -1.50 7.21
CA LYS A 484 0.37 -0.13 7.63
C LYS A 484 -0.72 0.85 7.18
N PRO A 485 -1.84 0.93 7.91
CA PRO A 485 -2.95 1.82 7.61
C PRO A 485 -2.74 3.22 8.19
N SER A 486 -3.66 4.13 7.88
CA SER A 486 -3.84 5.44 8.56
C SER A 486 -2.54 6.24 8.74
N THR A 487 -1.63 6.13 7.78
CA THR A 487 -0.28 6.69 7.86
C THR A 487 -0.22 7.97 7.02
N VAL A 488 -0.05 9.10 7.71
CA VAL A 488 0.03 10.43 7.07
C VAL A 488 1.15 10.50 6.03
N SER A 489 1.06 11.45 5.10
CA SER A 489 2.12 11.71 4.14
C SER A 489 3.45 11.97 4.83
N GLY A 490 4.49 11.22 4.46
CA GLY A 490 5.81 11.21 5.09
C GLY A 490 5.92 10.37 6.38
N GLY A 491 4.88 9.62 6.77
CA GLY A 491 4.91 8.61 7.84
C GLY A 491 5.46 7.24 7.38
N GLY A 492 5.87 7.13 6.11
CA GLY A 492 6.53 5.94 5.56
C GLY A 492 5.59 4.77 5.28
N LYS A 493 4.42 5.03 4.70
CA LYS A 493 3.43 4.00 4.33
C LYS A 493 4.02 2.94 3.37
N SER A 494 4.54 3.37 2.22
CA SER A 494 5.11 2.46 1.20
C SER A 494 6.43 1.81 1.63
N GLU A 495 7.15 2.42 2.59
CA GLU A 495 8.44 1.91 3.14
C GLU A 495 8.31 0.49 3.72
N ILE A 496 7.11 0.11 4.20
CA ILE A 496 6.88 -1.25 4.70
C ILE A 496 7.21 -2.32 3.65
N SER A 497 7.00 -2.02 2.37
CA SER A 497 7.19 -2.93 1.23
C SER A 497 8.50 -2.71 0.47
N LYS A 498 9.18 -1.56 0.65
CA LYS A 498 10.46 -1.27 0.00
C LYS A 498 11.57 -2.21 0.49
N SER A 499 12.50 -2.56 -0.38
CA SER A 499 13.64 -3.42 -0.04
C SER A 499 14.60 -2.71 0.92
N LEU A 500 14.92 -3.34 2.06
CA LEU A 500 15.96 -2.83 2.96
C LEU A 500 17.37 -2.98 2.35
N ASN A 501 17.56 -3.86 1.35
CA ASN A 501 18.88 -4.09 0.74
C ASN A 501 19.48 -2.83 0.10
N ASP A 502 18.65 -1.90 -0.36
CA ASP A 502 19.11 -0.66 -0.99
C ASP A 502 19.72 0.31 0.04
N ALA A 503 19.38 0.15 1.32
CA ALA A 503 19.95 0.90 2.44
C ALA A 503 21.19 0.23 3.08
N VAL A 504 21.59 -0.97 2.63
CA VAL A 504 22.73 -1.70 3.20
C VAL A 504 24.05 -1.17 2.67
N ILE A 505 24.92 -0.78 3.60
CA ILE A 505 26.30 -0.34 3.32
C ILE A 505 27.23 -1.54 3.52
N TYR A 506 28.12 -1.79 2.55
CA TYR A 506 29.12 -2.85 2.62
C TYR A 506 30.50 -2.25 2.82
N SER A 507 31.22 -2.69 3.84
CA SER A 507 32.58 -2.20 4.15
C SER A 507 33.43 -3.29 4.81
N PRO A 508 34.76 -3.29 4.66
CA PRO A 508 35.64 -4.20 5.40
C PRO A 508 35.40 -4.14 6.91
N LEU A 509 35.62 -5.27 7.59
CA LEU A 509 35.74 -5.28 9.04
C LEU A 509 37.16 -4.88 9.42
N PHE A 510 37.28 -3.87 10.28
CA PHE A 510 38.58 -3.33 10.68
C PHE A 510 39.03 -3.86 12.04
N VAL A 511 40.34 -4.08 12.17
CA VAL A 511 41.06 -4.36 13.41
C VAL A 511 42.13 -3.29 13.62
N ASP A 512 42.49 -3.03 14.87
CA ASP A 512 43.54 -2.07 15.20
C ASP A 512 44.91 -2.76 15.11
N ASP A 513 45.24 -3.56 16.12
CA ASP A 513 46.31 -4.55 16.09
C ASP A 513 45.69 -5.93 16.21
N LEU A 514 45.88 -6.78 15.19
CA LEU A 514 45.23 -8.09 15.14
C LEU A 514 45.58 -8.95 16.37
N GLN A 515 46.85 -9.00 16.78
CA GLN A 515 47.24 -9.89 17.88
C GLN A 515 46.68 -9.40 19.22
N ALA A 516 46.80 -8.10 19.51
CA ALA A 516 46.26 -7.51 20.73
C ALA A 516 44.72 -7.61 20.78
N ASP A 517 44.05 -7.38 19.65
CA ASP A 517 42.59 -7.50 19.57
C ASP A 517 42.17 -8.99 19.76
N LEU A 518 42.91 -9.97 19.20
CA LEU A 518 42.67 -11.40 19.38
C LEU A 518 42.93 -11.91 20.80
N ASP A 519 43.86 -11.31 21.52
CA ASP A 519 44.08 -11.58 22.95
C ASP A 519 42.88 -11.14 23.78
N ARG A 520 42.36 -9.95 23.50
CA ARG A 520 41.15 -9.45 24.17
C ARG A 520 39.89 -10.27 23.85
N VAL A 521 39.79 -10.80 22.63
CA VAL A 521 38.75 -11.76 22.25
C VAL A 521 38.85 -13.06 23.06
N GLN A 522 40.07 -13.58 23.26
CA GLN A 522 40.30 -14.80 24.03
C GLN A 522 39.89 -14.62 25.49
N GLU A 523 40.19 -13.47 26.12
CA GLU A 523 39.73 -13.14 27.46
C GLU A 523 38.20 -13.21 27.59
N ILE A 524 37.47 -12.75 26.57
CA ILE A 524 36.00 -12.83 26.52
C ILE A 524 35.55 -14.28 26.41
N PHE A 525 36.16 -15.10 25.54
CA PHE A 525 35.78 -16.50 25.39
C PHE A 525 36.06 -17.37 26.61
N ASP A 526 37.06 -17.01 27.40
CA ASP A 526 37.47 -17.75 28.60
C ASP A 526 36.83 -17.27 29.90
N ARG A 527 36.20 -16.08 29.90
CA ARG A 527 35.51 -15.52 31.07
C ARG A 527 34.39 -16.43 31.57
N ASP A 528 34.25 -16.52 32.89
CA ASP A 528 33.05 -17.06 33.55
C ASP A 528 31.94 -16.00 33.58
N TYR A 529 30.74 -16.41 33.16
CA TYR A 529 29.57 -15.54 33.03
C TYR A 529 28.49 -15.83 34.08
N SER A 530 28.73 -16.74 35.02
CA SER A 530 27.76 -17.15 36.04
C SER A 530 27.41 -16.06 37.05
N ASP A 531 28.25 -15.04 37.20
CA ASP A 531 28.14 -13.95 38.18
C ASP A 531 27.37 -12.71 37.66
N ARG A 532 26.90 -12.73 36.41
CA ARG A 532 26.47 -11.52 35.71
C ARG A 532 25.09 -10.99 36.07
N PHE A 533 24.19 -11.82 36.62
CA PHE A 533 22.80 -11.44 36.84
C PHE A 533 22.59 -10.84 38.23
N LYS A 534 21.73 -9.83 38.31
CA LYS A 534 21.16 -9.38 39.59
C LYS A 534 20.23 -10.48 40.16
N PRO A 535 20.10 -10.58 41.49
CA PRO A 535 19.20 -11.54 42.13
C PRO A 535 17.77 -11.47 41.54
N GLY A 536 17.22 -12.61 41.14
CA GLY A 536 15.89 -12.73 40.52
C GLY A 536 15.87 -12.77 39.00
N HIS A 537 16.99 -12.46 38.32
CA HIS A 537 17.12 -12.48 36.86
C HIS A 537 17.85 -13.72 36.32
N GLU A 538 18.22 -14.67 37.17
CA GLU A 538 19.03 -15.83 36.79
C GLU A 538 18.33 -16.73 35.76
N HIS A 539 17.00 -16.72 35.75
CA HIS A 539 16.16 -17.48 34.82
C HIS A 539 16.23 -16.99 33.36
N GLU A 540 16.79 -15.78 33.11
CA GLU A 540 16.92 -15.22 31.76
C GLU A 540 17.95 -15.98 30.90
N ASP A 541 18.79 -16.82 31.50
CA ASP A 541 19.61 -17.80 30.80
C ASP A 541 19.41 -19.21 31.36
N ARG A 542 18.99 -20.13 30.50
CA ARG A 542 18.75 -21.54 30.85
C ARG A 542 19.97 -22.24 31.44
N ASP A 543 21.17 -21.82 31.07
CA ASP A 543 22.42 -22.36 31.60
C ASP A 543 23.54 -21.32 31.43
N PRO A 544 23.95 -20.66 32.52
CA PRO A 544 24.95 -19.60 32.48
C PRO A 544 26.39 -20.10 32.26
N THR A 545 26.64 -21.41 32.37
CA THR A 545 27.99 -22.00 32.21
C THR A 545 28.40 -22.21 30.75
N ARG A 546 27.45 -22.14 29.81
CA ARG A 546 27.70 -22.33 28.38
C ARG A 546 28.67 -21.29 27.85
N LYS A 547 29.86 -21.71 27.42
CA LYS A 547 30.85 -20.79 26.82
C LYS A 547 30.36 -20.14 25.52
N PRO A 548 30.84 -18.94 25.15
CA PRO A 548 30.44 -18.26 23.92
C PRO A 548 30.55 -19.12 22.65
N LEU A 549 31.66 -19.85 22.48
CA LEU A 549 31.89 -20.69 21.29
C LEU A 549 31.13 -22.01 21.28
N SER A 550 30.46 -22.40 22.38
CA SER A 550 29.67 -23.65 22.43
C SER A 550 28.58 -23.70 21.36
N GLU A 551 28.39 -24.85 20.72
CA GLU A 551 27.31 -25.05 19.73
C GLU A 551 25.91 -24.90 20.34
N GLU A 552 25.80 -25.07 21.65
CA GLU A 552 24.55 -24.86 22.39
C GLU A 552 24.24 -23.38 22.63
N ARG A 553 25.17 -22.48 22.29
CA ARG A 553 24.99 -21.03 22.40
C ARG A 553 24.87 -20.43 21.00
N SER A 554 23.70 -19.86 20.70
CA SER A 554 23.45 -19.21 19.41
C SER A 554 24.17 -17.86 19.31
N LEU A 555 24.39 -17.36 18.08
CA LEU A 555 24.96 -16.01 17.87
C LEU A 555 24.13 -14.94 18.59
N GLY A 556 22.80 -14.98 18.48
CA GLY A 556 21.92 -14.04 19.17
C GLY A 556 22.03 -14.12 20.70
N SER A 557 22.27 -15.32 21.27
CA SER A 557 22.51 -15.46 22.71
C SER A 557 23.85 -14.88 23.14
N VAL A 558 24.90 -14.97 22.31
CA VAL A 558 26.19 -14.31 22.56
C VAL A 558 26.05 -12.79 22.46
N ILE A 559 25.26 -12.26 21.51
CA ILE A 559 24.96 -10.82 21.44
C ILE A 559 24.29 -10.37 22.75
N LYS A 560 23.25 -11.07 23.22
CA LYS A 560 22.59 -10.75 24.49
C LYS A 560 23.55 -10.81 25.68
N LEU A 561 24.43 -11.81 25.73
CA LEU A 561 25.44 -11.95 26.77
C LEU A 561 26.37 -10.72 26.84
N LEU A 562 26.72 -10.18 25.69
CA LEU A 562 27.70 -9.09 25.52
C LEU A 562 27.04 -7.72 25.28
N THR A 563 25.75 -7.60 25.55
CA THR A 563 25.00 -6.34 25.46
C THR A 563 24.56 -5.92 26.87
N PRO A 564 24.89 -4.70 27.33
CA PRO A 564 24.47 -4.22 28.64
C PRO A 564 22.97 -4.36 28.87
N SER A 565 22.57 -4.69 30.09
CA SER A 565 21.16 -4.90 30.47
C SER A 565 20.91 -4.46 31.90
N SER A 566 19.73 -3.92 32.16
CA SER A 566 19.26 -3.60 33.52
C SER A 566 19.21 -4.83 34.44
N SER A 567 19.10 -6.03 33.87
CA SER A 567 19.09 -7.32 34.56
C SER A 567 20.48 -7.80 35.01
N TYR A 568 21.55 -7.18 34.52
CA TYR A 568 22.92 -7.51 34.89
C TYR A 568 23.43 -6.69 36.08
N THR A 569 24.43 -7.21 36.79
CA THR A 569 25.13 -6.48 37.86
C THR A 569 25.84 -5.26 37.31
N ASP A 570 25.99 -4.23 38.14
CA ASP A 570 26.59 -2.97 37.71
C ASP A 570 28.07 -3.17 37.35
N GLU A 571 28.77 -4.07 38.05
CA GLU A 571 30.14 -4.47 37.73
C GLU A 571 30.25 -5.14 36.36
N TYR A 572 29.29 -6.01 36.01
CA TYR A 572 29.29 -6.69 34.71
C TYR A 572 28.96 -5.73 33.56
N ASN A 573 28.00 -4.83 33.76
CA ASN A 573 27.70 -3.78 32.78
C ASN A 573 28.90 -2.85 32.56
N ALA A 574 29.58 -2.42 33.63
CA ALA A 574 30.79 -1.60 33.52
C ALA A 574 31.91 -2.34 32.76
N TRP A 575 32.05 -3.66 32.96
CA TRP A 575 32.96 -4.47 32.17
C TRP A 575 32.55 -4.53 30.68
N LEU A 576 31.27 -4.75 30.37
CA LEU A 576 30.77 -4.75 28.99
C LEU A 576 31.01 -3.42 28.28
N GLU A 577 30.76 -2.30 28.97
CA GLU A 577 31.00 -0.94 28.44
C GLU A 577 32.49 -0.67 28.17
N SER A 578 33.38 -1.35 28.90
CA SER A 578 34.83 -1.26 28.66
C SER A 578 35.29 -2.00 27.39
N ILE A 579 34.44 -2.85 26.79
CA ILE A 579 34.78 -3.61 25.58
C ILE A 579 34.58 -2.72 24.35
N PRO A 580 35.64 -2.44 23.56
CA PRO A 580 35.48 -1.63 22.35
C PRO A 580 34.56 -2.31 21.33
N PRO A 581 33.69 -1.56 20.61
CA PRO A 581 32.78 -2.12 19.61
C PRO A 581 33.47 -2.99 18.54
N ARG A 582 34.72 -2.67 18.17
CA ARG A 582 35.51 -3.49 17.22
C ARG A 582 35.79 -4.90 17.76
N ILE A 583 36.05 -5.04 19.06
CA ILE A 583 36.31 -6.32 19.71
C ILE A 583 35.02 -7.14 19.75
N LEU A 584 33.88 -6.51 20.08
CA LEU A 584 32.57 -7.17 20.01
C LEU A 584 32.28 -7.69 18.60
N ALA A 585 32.52 -6.87 17.58
CA ALA A 585 32.33 -7.29 16.19
C ALA A 585 33.21 -8.49 15.81
N LEU A 586 34.46 -8.55 16.30
CA LEU A 586 35.35 -9.71 16.13
C LEU A 586 34.83 -10.96 16.85
N VAL A 587 34.44 -10.84 18.12
CA VAL A 587 33.86 -11.95 18.91
C VAL A 587 32.67 -12.58 18.18
N LEU A 588 31.75 -11.75 17.70
CA LEU A 588 30.53 -12.18 17.01
C LEU A 588 30.83 -12.77 15.63
N MET A 589 31.79 -12.20 14.91
CA MET A 589 32.24 -12.73 13.63
C MET A 589 32.91 -14.11 13.80
N ILE A 590 33.80 -14.27 14.79
CA ILE A 590 34.44 -15.56 15.09
C ILE A 590 33.36 -16.56 15.49
N LYS A 591 32.45 -16.20 16.40
CA LYS A 591 31.33 -17.07 16.78
C LYS A 591 30.52 -17.54 15.56
N ARG A 592 30.32 -16.69 14.57
CA ARG A 592 29.57 -17.04 13.36
C ARG A 592 30.28 -18.09 12.51
N PHE A 593 31.58 -17.94 12.30
CA PHE A 593 32.34 -18.81 11.40
C PHE A 593 32.99 -20.01 12.11
N TYR A 594 33.02 -20.01 13.44
CA TYR A 594 33.63 -21.05 14.25
C TYR A 594 33.09 -22.42 13.90
N ARG A 595 34.01 -23.36 13.68
CA ARG A 595 33.73 -24.77 13.50
C ARG A 595 34.38 -25.54 14.64
N GLN A 596 33.75 -26.62 15.10
CA GLN A 596 34.31 -27.46 16.17
C GLN A 596 35.73 -27.96 15.84
N GLU A 597 35.99 -28.25 14.57
CA GLU A 597 37.31 -28.69 14.07
C GLU A 597 38.43 -27.65 14.29
N TRP A 598 38.09 -26.37 14.44
CA TRP A 598 39.08 -25.31 14.74
C TRP A 598 39.60 -25.42 16.18
N GLY A 599 38.80 -25.96 17.11
CA GLY A 599 39.19 -26.12 18.51
C GLY A 599 39.71 -24.82 19.12
N SER A 600 40.89 -24.86 19.73
CA SER A 600 41.63 -23.71 20.26
C SER A 600 42.41 -22.92 19.19
N ASN A 601 42.55 -23.46 17.98
CA ASN A 601 43.43 -22.92 16.93
C ASN A 601 42.69 -21.96 15.98
N TRP A 602 41.50 -21.50 16.35
CA TRP A 602 40.66 -20.60 15.55
C TRP A 602 41.37 -19.31 15.12
N ARG A 603 42.40 -18.88 15.88
CA ARG A 603 43.23 -17.70 15.59
C ARG A 603 43.96 -17.79 14.25
N GLU A 604 44.40 -18.99 13.87
CA GLU A 604 45.22 -19.22 12.66
C GLU A 604 44.45 -18.95 11.35
N HIS A 605 43.13 -18.88 11.42
CA HIS A 605 42.28 -18.61 10.25
C HIS A 605 42.12 -17.12 9.96
N LEU A 606 42.56 -16.24 10.87
CA LEU A 606 42.40 -14.80 10.77
C LEU A 606 43.73 -14.13 10.46
N THR A 607 43.75 -13.29 9.43
CA THR A 607 44.95 -12.58 8.97
C THR A 607 44.63 -11.13 8.62
N VAL A 608 45.69 -10.33 8.46
CA VAL A 608 45.66 -9.00 7.83
C VAL A 608 46.77 -8.94 6.79
N ASP A 609 46.63 -8.09 5.78
CA ASP A 609 47.72 -7.84 4.83
C ASP A 609 48.91 -7.16 5.50
N VAL A 610 50.10 -7.31 4.94
CA VAL A 610 51.25 -6.46 5.27
C VAL A 610 51.37 -5.41 4.17
N VAL A 611 51.12 -4.15 4.51
CA VAL A 611 51.15 -3.01 3.58
C VAL A 611 52.36 -2.15 3.91
N ASP A 612 53.27 -1.97 2.95
CA ASP A 612 54.52 -1.23 3.12
C ASP A 612 55.36 -1.65 4.35
N GLY A 613 55.29 -2.93 4.72
CA GLY A 613 56.03 -3.50 5.86
C GLY A 613 55.34 -3.38 7.22
N ALA A 614 54.14 -2.77 7.28
CA ALA A 614 53.31 -2.70 8.48
C ALA A 614 52.07 -3.60 8.36
N PRO A 615 51.57 -4.22 9.45
CA PRO A 615 50.27 -4.89 9.44
C PRO A 615 49.16 -3.92 9.04
N GLY A 616 48.32 -4.33 8.11
CA GLY A 616 47.11 -3.62 7.71
C GLY A 616 45.98 -3.83 8.72
N HIS A 617 44.86 -3.16 8.48
CA HIS A 617 43.73 -3.12 9.40
C HIS A 617 42.50 -3.86 8.89
N GLU A 618 42.49 -4.35 7.65
CA GLU A 618 41.36 -5.07 7.07
C GLU A 618 41.44 -6.56 7.40
N LEU A 619 40.49 -7.04 8.20
CA LEU A 619 40.45 -8.43 8.62
C LEU A 619 40.18 -9.36 7.44
N LYS A 620 40.91 -10.48 7.43
CA LYS A 620 40.72 -11.58 6.50
C LYS A 620 40.38 -12.88 7.23
N LEU A 621 39.57 -13.70 6.59
CA LEU A 621 39.33 -15.09 6.95
C LEU A 621 39.78 -15.95 5.76
N HIS A 622 40.77 -16.83 5.95
CA HIS A 622 41.39 -17.63 4.87
C HIS A 622 41.81 -16.76 3.67
N ASP A 623 42.54 -15.67 3.94
CA ASP A 623 43.02 -14.67 2.97
C ASP A 623 41.96 -13.89 2.19
N ARG A 624 40.67 -14.08 2.52
CA ARG A 624 39.56 -13.31 1.96
C ARG A 624 39.16 -12.19 2.89
N LYS A 625 39.09 -10.97 2.36
CA LYS A 625 38.61 -9.79 3.11
C LYS A 625 37.21 -10.05 3.65
N VAL A 626 37.02 -9.84 4.95
CA VAL A 626 35.71 -9.93 5.59
C VAL A 626 34.95 -8.64 5.33
N ILE A 627 33.91 -8.73 4.50
CA ILE A 627 33.00 -7.61 4.25
C ILE A 627 31.82 -7.70 5.20
N ALA A 628 31.68 -6.68 6.05
CA ALA A 628 30.56 -6.50 6.96
C ALA A 628 29.45 -5.70 6.27
N SER A 629 28.23 -5.87 6.79
CA SER A 629 27.05 -5.13 6.37
C SER A 629 26.65 -4.16 7.48
N TYR A 630 26.21 -2.97 7.09
CA TYR A 630 25.81 -1.91 8.01
C TYR A 630 24.52 -1.25 7.54
N LEU A 631 23.78 -0.68 8.48
CA LEU A 631 22.62 0.16 8.21
C LEU A 631 22.83 1.54 8.84
N ARG A 632 22.38 2.58 8.14
CA ARG A 632 22.19 3.90 8.74
C ARG A 632 20.95 3.85 9.63
N MET A 633 21.05 4.37 10.84
CA MET A 633 19.94 4.56 11.77
C MET A 633 19.96 6.00 12.29
N GLY A 634 19.51 6.92 11.44
CA GLY A 634 19.45 8.35 11.68
C GLY A 634 20.79 9.08 11.58
N PHE A 635 20.77 10.34 12.00
CA PHE A 635 21.87 11.29 11.88
C PHE A 635 22.30 11.82 13.26
N ASP A 636 23.57 12.18 13.40
CA ASP A 636 24.02 12.94 14.58
C ASP A 636 23.63 14.43 14.48
N ARG A 637 23.92 15.21 15.52
CA ARG A 637 23.67 16.66 15.57
C ARG A 637 24.39 17.47 14.47
N ASN A 638 25.41 16.89 13.83
CA ASN A 638 26.16 17.49 12.72
C ASN A 638 25.69 16.97 11.35
N ASN A 639 24.52 16.30 11.28
CA ASN A 639 23.98 15.65 10.09
C ASN A 639 24.89 14.56 9.49
N LYS A 640 25.77 13.94 10.28
CA LYS A 640 26.56 12.77 9.87
C LYS A 640 25.77 11.49 10.11
N TRP A 641 26.00 10.48 9.29
CA TRP A 641 25.29 9.20 9.40
C TRP A 641 25.68 8.45 10.66
N ARG A 642 24.69 7.95 11.39
CA ARG A 642 24.90 6.95 12.45
C ARG A 642 24.81 5.57 11.83
N VAL A 643 25.94 4.89 11.66
CA VAL A 643 26.04 3.62 10.93
C VAL A 643 26.32 2.48 11.89
N PHE A 644 25.53 1.41 11.82
CA PHE A 644 25.58 0.28 12.74
C PHE A 644 25.76 -1.04 12.01
N LYS A 645 26.67 -1.88 12.51
CA LYS A 645 26.91 -3.21 11.95
C LYS A 645 25.72 -4.13 12.22
N VAL A 646 25.20 -4.74 11.16
CA VAL A 646 24.22 -5.82 11.29
C VAL A 646 24.94 -7.15 11.47
N ARG A 647 24.21 -8.15 11.96
CA ARG A 647 24.73 -9.50 12.15
C ARG A 647 25.23 -10.08 10.84
N GLN A 648 26.31 -10.85 10.93
CA GLN A 648 26.92 -11.49 9.77
C GLN A 648 25.97 -12.50 9.07
N ASP A 649 25.02 -13.06 9.83
CA ASP A 649 23.99 -13.97 9.33
C ASP A 649 22.67 -13.27 8.95
N PHE A 650 22.54 -11.96 9.16
CA PHE A 650 21.37 -11.20 8.78
C PHE A 650 21.34 -10.96 7.27
N ILE A 651 20.17 -11.19 6.68
CA ILE A 651 19.79 -10.73 5.35
C ILE A 651 18.41 -10.10 5.49
N ALA A 652 18.17 -8.98 4.80
CA ALA A 652 16.86 -8.34 4.74
C ALA A 652 15.78 -9.35 4.32
N ALA A 653 14.58 -9.25 4.89
CA ALA A 653 13.47 -10.13 4.57
C ALA A 653 13.14 -10.09 3.07
N GLU A 654 12.72 -11.23 2.52
CA GLU A 654 12.07 -11.23 1.21
C GLU A 654 10.67 -10.65 1.43
N LYS A 655 10.31 -9.58 0.71
CA LYS A 655 9.01 -8.93 0.88
C LYS A 655 8.20 -9.08 -0.40
N LEU A 656 6.98 -9.60 -0.25
CA LEU A 656 5.95 -9.50 -1.27
C LEU A 656 5.03 -8.36 -0.91
N GLN A 657 4.95 -7.35 -1.77
CA GLN A 657 4.05 -6.23 -1.58
C GLN A 657 2.60 -6.71 -1.73
N MET A 658 1.81 -6.52 -0.67
CA MET A 658 0.40 -6.91 -0.62
C MET A 658 -0.54 -5.72 -0.81
N GLU A 659 -0.06 -4.52 -0.46
CA GLU A 659 -0.80 -3.25 -0.43
C GLU A 659 0.18 -2.08 -0.64
N ASP A 660 -0.33 -0.91 -1.05
CA ASP A 660 0.49 0.31 -1.17
C ASP A 660 -0.30 1.61 -0.91
N ASP A 661 -1.44 1.82 -1.58
CA ASP A 661 -2.20 3.06 -1.47
C ASP A 661 -3.72 2.92 -1.50
N ILE A 662 -4.28 2.02 -2.30
CA ILE A 662 -5.72 1.72 -2.33
C ILE A 662 -5.90 0.24 -1.99
N THR A 663 -6.37 -0.03 -0.77
CA THR A 663 -6.61 -1.38 -0.27
C THR A 663 -8.10 -1.61 -0.08
N ALA A 664 -8.61 -2.71 -0.60
CA ALA A 664 -9.88 -3.28 -0.15
C ALA A 664 -9.59 -4.35 0.92
N SER A 665 -10.37 -4.38 1.99
CA SER A 665 -10.21 -5.37 3.05
C SER A 665 -11.55 -5.89 3.56
N VAL A 666 -11.53 -7.05 4.22
CA VAL A 666 -12.71 -7.69 4.84
C VAL A 666 -12.30 -8.39 6.13
N VAL A 667 -13.17 -8.34 7.14
CA VAL A 667 -12.99 -9.07 8.40
C VAL A 667 -13.92 -10.26 8.44
N VAL A 668 -13.35 -11.44 8.68
CA VAL A 668 -14.09 -12.70 8.72
C VAL A 668 -13.76 -13.49 9.98
N PRO A 669 -14.70 -14.29 10.51
CA PRO A 669 -14.39 -15.24 11.58
C PRO A 669 -13.27 -16.19 11.16
N SER A 670 -12.35 -16.47 12.08
CA SER A 670 -11.22 -17.38 11.82
C SER A 670 -11.64 -18.79 11.36
N SER A 671 -12.82 -19.26 11.76
CA SER A 671 -13.38 -20.56 11.39
C SER A 671 -13.61 -20.72 9.89
N VAL A 672 -13.92 -19.62 9.18
CA VAL A 672 -14.08 -19.60 7.71
C VAL A 672 -12.78 -19.94 7.00
N MET A 673 -11.65 -19.67 7.66
CA MET A 673 -10.31 -19.78 7.09
C MET A 673 -9.56 -21.02 7.62
N ALA A 674 -10.23 -21.88 8.38
CA ALA A 674 -9.62 -23.00 9.10
C ALA A 674 -8.79 -23.92 8.19
N GLU A 675 -9.22 -24.10 6.94
CA GLU A 675 -8.56 -25.00 6.02
C GLU A 675 -7.39 -24.36 5.26
N CYS A 676 -7.25 -23.02 5.23
CA CYS A 676 -6.19 -22.34 4.45
C CYS A 676 -5.22 -21.46 5.25
N ARG A 677 -5.39 -21.37 6.57
CA ARG A 677 -4.55 -20.58 7.50
C ARG A 677 -3.59 -21.47 8.32
N PRO A 678 -2.59 -20.90 9.01
CA PRO A 678 -1.74 -21.66 9.94
C PRO A 678 -2.56 -22.26 11.09
N GLU A 679 -2.26 -23.50 11.49
CA GLU A 679 -2.94 -24.21 12.58
C GLU A 679 -2.74 -23.52 13.95
N GLU A 680 -1.62 -22.81 14.12
CA GLU A 680 -1.26 -22.06 15.34
C GLU A 680 -2.08 -20.78 15.56
N ALA A 681 -2.86 -20.33 14.55
CA ALA A 681 -3.74 -19.18 14.70
C ALA A 681 -4.98 -19.59 15.50
N GLY A 682 -5.18 -19.02 16.70
CA GLY A 682 -6.36 -19.30 17.53
C GLY A 682 -7.70 -19.07 16.78
N ASN A 683 -8.77 -19.72 17.23
CA ASN A 683 -10.12 -19.58 16.65
C ASN A 683 -10.96 -18.46 17.28
N GLU A 684 -10.44 -17.78 18.32
CA GLU A 684 -11.22 -16.84 19.13
C GLU A 684 -11.49 -15.50 18.42
N HIS A 685 -10.47 -14.96 17.75
CA HIS A 685 -10.54 -13.67 17.07
C HIS A 685 -10.83 -13.82 15.58
N SER A 686 -11.44 -12.81 14.99
CA SER A 686 -11.57 -12.68 13.53
C SER A 686 -10.23 -12.36 12.89
N VAL A 687 -10.14 -12.49 11.57
CA VAL A 687 -8.95 -12.13 10.79
C VAL A 687 -9.31 -11.16 9.69
N LYS A 688 -8.35 -10.30 9.31
CA LYS A 688 -8.50 -9.37 8.20
C LYS A 688 -7.79 -9.90 6.96
N LEU A 689 -8.51 -9.88 5.84
CA LEU A 689 -7.97 -10.17 4.51
C LEU A 689 -7.87 -8.87 3.72
N VAL A 690 -6.81 -8.73 2.94
CA VAL A 690 -6.50 -7.49 2.20
C VAL A 690 -6.23 -7.79 0.73
N LYS A 691 -6.54 -6.81 -0.12
CA LYS A 691 -6.28 -6.84 -1.56
C LYS A 691 -5.91 -5.43 -2.02
N ASN A 692 -4.75 -5.29 -2.65
CA ASN A 692 -4.43 -4.08 -3.40
C ASN A 692 -5.33 -3.95 -4.63
N CYS A 693 -6.04 -2.83 -4.75
CA CYS A 693 -6.93 -2.53 -5.89
C CYS A 693 -6.17 -2.09 -7.15
N GLU A 694 -4.85 -1.89 -7.05
CA GLU A 694 -4.00 -1.35 -8.10
C GLU A 694 -3.10 -2.42 -8.72
N TYR A 695 -2.92 -2.37 -10.04
CA TYR A 695 -1.95 -3.16 -10.80
C TYR A 695 -0.63 -2.39 -11.05
N ARG A 696 -0.71 -1.06 -11.09
CA ARG A 696 0.44 -0.16 -11.20
C ARG A 696 0.37 0.95 -10.14
N LEU A 697 1.51 1.33 -9.59
CA LEU A 697 1.62 2.22 -8.45
C LEU A 697 2.17 3.58 -8.89
N PHE A 698 1.48 4.66 -8.55
CA PHE A 698 1.87 6.01 -8.92
C PHE A 698 2.95 6.58 -7.98
N GLN A 699 4.17 6.07 -8.14
CA GLN A 699 5.31 6.37 -7.28
C GLN A 699 5.78 7.81 -7.41
N ARG A 700 6.28 8.37 -6.30
CA ARG A 700 7.02 9.64 -6.25
C ARG A 700 8.45 9.34 -5.77
N PRO A 701 9.41 9.16 -6.69
CA PRO A 701 10.77 8.76 -6.31
C PRO A 701 11.59 9.98 -5.88
N ASP A 702 11.37 10.47 -4.66
CA ASP A 702 12.01 11.69 -4.14
C ASP A 702 13.55 11.60 -4.17
N ASP A 703 14.12 10.41 -3.92
CA ASP A 703 15.56 10.20 -3.86
C ASP A 703 16.22 9.93 -5.23
N ALA A 704 15.44 9.62 -6.27
CA ALA A 704 15.96 9.32 -7.61
C ALA A 704 16.50 10.55 -8.34
N VAL A 705 16.32 11.74 -7.76
CA VAL A 705 17.00 12.97 -8.21
C VAL A 705 18.53 12.87 -8.04
N ILE A 706 19.00 11.98 -7.15
CA ILE A 706 20.42 11.68 -6.93
C ILE A 706 20.77 10.44 -7.78
N PRO A 707 21.56 10.58 -8.86
CA PRO A 707 21.94 9.46 -9.72
C PRO A 707 22.53 8.28 -8.94
N GLY A 708 22.04 7.08 -9.22
CA GLY A 708 22.51 5.82 -8.64
C GLY A 708 21.99 5.49 -7.23
N TYR A 709 21.25 6.40 -6.60
CA TYR A 709 20.76 6.22 -5.24
C TYR A 709 19.53 5.31 -5.20
N ASP A 710 18.43 5.71 -5.85
CA ASP A 710 17.21 4.88 -5.94
C ASP A 710 17.30 3.92 -7.14
N LYS A 711 17.98 2.79 -6.90
CA LYS A 711 18.23 1.75 -7.91
C LYS A 711 16.95 1.14 -8.46
N GLN A 712 15.90 1.06 -7.65
CA GLN A 712 14.62 0.49 -8.07
C GLN A 712 13.91 1.45 -9.03
N ALA A 713 13.81 2.74 -8.69
CA ALA A 713 13.21 3.75 -9.57
C ALA A 713 13.96 3.87 -10.89
N GLU A 714 15.31 3.90 -10.87
CA GLU A 714 16.10 3.95 -12.11
C GLU A 714 15.91 2.71 -12.98
N LYS A 715 15.85 1.52 -12.37
CA LYS A 715 15.59 0.28 -13.10
C LYS A 715 14.21 0.30 -13.75
N ASP A 716 13.18 0.72 -13.01
CA ASP A 716 11.80 0.75 -13.49
C ASP A 716 11.61 1.79 -14.59
N MET A 717 12.12 3.00 -14.40
CA MET A 717 12.04 4.09 -15.39
C MET A 717 12.86 3.82 -16.66
N ALA A 718 13.84 2.91 -16.60
CA ALA A 718 14.62 2.48 -17.76
C ALA A 718 13.91 1.41 -18.61
N GLN A 719 12.86 0.76 -18.10
CA GLN A 719 12.09 -0.24 -18.88
C GLN A 719 11.19 0.42 -19.94
N PRO A 720 10.86 -0.26 -21.04
CA PRO A 720 9.87 0.23 -21.99
C PRO A 720 8.44 0.22 -21.40
N GLY A 721 7.54 0.98 -22.01
CA GLY A 721 6.10 0.99 -21.66
C GLY A 721 5.73 1.80 -20.42
N ASN A 722 6.63 2.65 -19.92
CA ASN A 722 6.37 3.53 -18.77
C ASN A 722 5.30 4.58 -19.08
N PHE A 723 4.55 4.94 -18.03
CA PHE A 723 3.79 6.18 -17.96
C PHE A 723 4.51 7.12 -16.99
N LEU A 724 4.96 8.27 -17.48
CA LEU A 724 5.76 9.24 -16.74
C LEU A 724 5.02 10.58 -16.65
N ALA A 725 5.20 11.29 -15.55
CA ALA A 725 4.69 12.65 -15.40
C ALA A 725 5.65 13.52 -14.59
N ASN A 726 5.70 14.82 -14.93
CA ASN A 726 6.54 15.84 -14.30
C ASN A 726 8.06 15.58 -14.42
N TYR A 727 8.50 15.21 -15.62
CA TYR A 727 9.93 15.15 -15.98
C TYR A 727 10.23 16.06 -17.17
N GLU A 728 11.50 16.48 -17.31
CA GLU A 728 11.95 17.17 -18.51
C GLU A 728 12.00 16.20 -19.71
N PRO A 729 11.45 16.57 -20.87
CA PRO A 729 11.65 15.83 -22.12
C PRO A 729 13.06 16.14 -22.68
N LEU A 730 14.00 15.19 -22.56
CA LEU A 730 15.38 15.35 -23.02
C LEU A 730 15.53 14.85 -24.46
N LYS A 731 16.14 15.65 -25.33
CA LYS A 731 16.51 15.33 -26.72
C LYS A 731 17.56 16.35 -27.21
N GLY A 732 18.41 15.98 -28.17
CA GLY A 732 19.41 16.88 -28.74
C GLY A 732 20.37 17.45 -27.68
N GLU A 733 20.60 18.77 -27.71
CA GLU A 733 21.53 19.46 -26.79
C GLU A 733 21.21 19.21 -25.31
N LYS A 734 19.92 19.19 -24.91
CA LYS A 734 19.52 18.90 -23.53
C LYS A 734 19.94 17.51 -23.06
N LEU A 735 19.95 16.53 -23.96
CA LEU A 735 20.41 15.18 -23.64
C LEU A 735 21.94 15.11 -23.64
N ALA A 736 22.58 15.84 -24.55
CA ALA A 736 24.04 15.97 -24.60
C ALA A 736 24.59 16.52 -23.27
N GLU A 737 23.98 17.57 -22.71
CA GLU A 737 24.35 18.13 -21.40
C GLU A 737 24.36 17.09 -20.28
N VAL A 738 23.49 16.08 -20.34
CA VAL A 738 23.39 15.01 -19.32
C VAL A 738 24.41 13.90 -19.56
N VAL A 739 24.59 13.47 -20.81
CA VAL A 739 25.46 12.33 -21.15
C VAL A 739 26.94 12.74 -21.18
N GLU A 740 27.24 13.97 -21.59
CA GLU A 740 28.61 14.49 -21.69
C GLU A 740 29.19 14.97 -20.34
N ASP A 741 28.35 15.15 -19.31
CA ASP A 741 28.82 15.25 -17.91
C ASP A 741 29.23 13.86 -17.39
N VAL A 742 30.39 13.39 -17.85
CA VAL A 742 30.89 12.02 -17.61
C VAL A 742 30.91 11.65 -16.12
N MET A 743 31.20 12.59 -15.23
CA MET A 743 31.29 12.32 -13.79
C MET A 743 29.91 12.01 -13.19
N THR A 744 28.92 12.84 -13.51
CA THR A 744 27.53 12.61 -13.08
C THR A 744 26.94 11.39 -13.81
N PHE A 745 27.21 11.24 -15.10
CA PHE A 745 26.70 10.15 -15.92
C PHE A 745 27.15 8.77 -15.43
N CYS A 746 28.40 8.65 -14.95
CA CYS A 746 28.91 7.42 -14.35
C CYS A 746 28.24 7.05 -13.02
N SER A 747 27.54 7.99 -12.39
CA SER A 747 26.84 7.76 -11.12
C SER A 747 25.47 7.09 -11.31
N PHE A 748 24.84 7.20 -12.48
CA PHE A 748 23.62 6.45 -12.78
C PHE A 748 23.84 4.94 -12.74
N THR A 749 22.78 4.20 -12.38
CA THR A 749 22.78 2.75 -12.54
C THR A 749 22.91 2.34 -14.02
N GLU A 750 23.42 1.14 -14.24
CA GLU A 750 23.62 0.60 -15.60
C GLU A 750 22.35 0.67 -16.48
N PRO A 751 21.12 0.32 -16.00
CA PRO A 751 19.91 0.45 -16.80
C PRO A 751 19.63 1.88 -17.29
N MET A 752 19.70 2.87 -16.39
CA MET A 752 19.43 4.27 -16.74
C MET A 752 20.51 4.82 -17.66
N ARG A 753 21.78 4.52 -17.37
CA ARG A 753 22.91 4.94 -18.21
C ARG A 753 22.80 4.39 -19.62
N LYS A 754 22.46 3.11 -19.78
CA LYS A 754 22.28 2.47 -21.09
C LYS A 754 21.14 3.13 -21.87
N LEU A 755 19.99 3.35 -21.23
CA LEU A 755 18.84 4.02 -21.85
C LEU A 755 19.22 5.40 -22.40
N LEU A 756 19.87 6.22 -21.57
CA LEU A 756 20.27 7.59 -21.93
C LEU A 756 21.32 7.61 -23.04
N GLN A 757 22.32 6.71 -22.97
CA GLN A 757 23.35 6.60 -24.01
C GLN A 757 22.74 6.21 -25.35
N GLU A 758 21.86 5.19 -25.37
CA GLU A 758 21.23 4.77 -26.62
C GLU A 758 20.36 5.86 -27.24
N ALA A 759 19.64 6.63 -26.43
CA ALA A 759 18.87 7.78 -26.91
C ALA A 759 19.78 8.88 -27.47
N TYR A 760 20.94 9.11 -26.85
CA TYR A 760 21.93 10.09 -27.30
C TYR A 760 22.57 9.66 -28.63
N ASP A 761 22.96 8.39 -28.76
CA ASP A 761 23.59 7.84 -29.96
C ASP A 761 22.65 7.87 -31.19
N GLN A 762 21.34 7.69 -30.97
CA GLN A 762 20.33 7.74 -32.04
C GLN A 762 19.92 9.18 -32.38
N GLY A 763 19.78 10.05 -31.38
CA GLY A 763 19.58 11.50 -31.54
C GLY A 763 18.18 11.97 -31.97
N ASP A 764 17.27 11.05 -32.31
CA ASP A 764 15.95 11.36 -32.89
C ASP A 764 14.77 11.16 -31.93
N GLN A 765 14.97 10.63 -30.72
CA GLN A 765 13.90 10.34 -29.75
C GLN A 765 13.99 11.19 -28.48
N TYR A 766 12.85 11.48 -27.85
CA TYR A 766 12.83 11.99 -26.49
C TYR A 766 13.16 10.90 -25.48
N VAL A 767 13.78 11.26 -24.36
CA VAL A 767 14.06 10.37 -23.23
C VAL A 767 13.87 11.13 -21.92
N VAL A 768 13.58 10.40 -20.85
CA VAL A 768 13.52 10.94 -19.48
C VAL A 768 14.66 10.38 -18.64
N SER A 769 15.23 11.24 -17.78
CA SER A 769 16.20 10.86 -16.75
C SER A 769 15.56 10.94 -15.37
N SER A 770 15.90 10.00 -14.48
CA SER A 770 15.49 10.03 -13.06
C SER A 770 15.92 11.32 -12.34
N ALA A 771 17.06 11.90 -12.74
CA ALA A 771 17.65 13.07 -12.10
C ALA A 771 17.07 14.42 -12.57
N HIS A 772 16.20 14.43 -13.59
CA HIS A 772 15.74 15.66 -14.24
C HIS A 772 14.20 15.82 -14.19
N PRO A 773 13.63 16.09 -13.01
CA PRO A 773 12.23 16.48 -12.89
C PRO A 773 11.91 17.72 -13.74
N ARG A 774 10.66 17.85 -14.16
CA ARG A 774 10.15 19.00 -14.92
C ARG A 774 10.46 20.30 -14.19
N LEU A 775 10.89 21.32 -14.92
CA LEU A 775 11.01 22.67 -14.39
C LEU A 775 9.64 23.36 -14.31
N VAL A 776 9.29 23.83 -13.12
CA VAL A 776 8.10 24.64 -12.83
C VAL A 776 8.61 25.94 -12.21
N ASP A 777 8.33 27.07 -12.86
CA ASP A 777 8.86 28.39 -12.48
C ASP A 777 10.39 28.40 -12.30
N GLY A 778 11.10 27.72 -13.20
CA GLY A 778 12.56 27.62 -13.21
C GLY A 778 13.16 26.71 -12.12
N LYS A 779 12.35 25.94 -11.39
CA LYS A 779 12.82 25.00 -10.36
C LYS A 779 12.33 23.58 -10.64
N PRO A 780 13.13 22.54 -10.35
CA PRO A 780 12.66 21.16 -10.46
C PRO A 780 11.40 20.92 -9.62
N SER A 781 10.40 20.29 -10.23
CA SER A 781 9.19 19.88 -9.52
C SER A 781 9.55 18.96 -8.35
N LYS A 782 8.86 19.17 -7.22
CA LYS A 782 8.95 18.28 -6.05
C LYS A 782 7.95 17.11 -6.13
N ASN A 783 7.38 16.86 -7.30
CA ASN A 783 6.39 15.82 -7.53
C ASN A 783 6.66 15.06 -8.85
N PRO A 784 7.88 14.57 -9.11
CA PRO A 784 8.14 13.66 -10.23
C PRO A 784 7.35 12.36 -10.02
N ARG A 785 6.81 11.79 -11.10
CA ARG A 785 5.92 10.61 -11.01
C ARG A 785 6.14 9.60 -12.13
N TYR A 786 5.98 8.33 -11.79
CA TYR A 786 5.87 7.24 -12.76
C TYR A 786 4.90 6.16 -12.27
N LEU A 787 4.34 5.37 -13.19
CA LEU A 787 3.56 4.18 -12.85
C LEU A 787 4.46 2.94 -12.78
N GLN A 788 4.84 2.55 -11.57
CA GLN A 788 5.56 1.31 -11.31
C GLN A 788 4.63 0.12 -11.52
N THR A 789 4.98 -0.81 -12.41
CA THR A 789 4.26 -2.08 -12.49
C THR A 789 4.55 -2.89 -11.22
N ARG A 790 3.50 -3.43 -10.59
CA ARG A 790 3.65 -4.17 -9.35
C ARG A 790 4.72 -5.27 -9.46
N PRO A 791 5.68 -5.33 -8.52
CA PRO A 791 6.80 -6.28 -8.60
C PRO A 791 6.38 -7.73 -8.71
N ASP A 792 5.24 -8.13 -8.11
CA ASP A 792 4.73 -9.50 -8.19
C ASP A 792 4.20 -9.89 -9.58
N LEU A 793 3.84 -8.92 -10.42
CA LEU A 793 3.47 -9.13 -11.83
C LEU A 793 4.70 -9.17 -12.75
N VAL A 794 5.74 -8.39 -12.41
CA VAL A 794 7.00 -8.35 -13.17
C VAL A 794 7.82 -9.62 -12.94
N ASN A 795 7.85 -10.13 -11.70
CA ASN A 795 8.63 -11.31 -11.33
C ASN A 795 7.76 -12.38 -10.62
N PRO A 796 6.83 -13.03 -11.35
CA PRO A 796 5.81 -13.89 -10.76
C PRO A 796 6.38 -15.14 -10.06
N VAL A 797 7.59 -15.58 -10.40
CA VAL A 797 8.24 -16.72 -9.74
C VAL A 797 8.46 -16.46 -8.25
N ARG A 798 8.69 -15.21 -7.82
CA ARG A 798 8.89 -14.89 -6.40
C ARG A 798 7.62 -15.10 -5.59
N ARG A 799 6.47 -14.69 -6.13
CA ARG A 799 5.16 -14.96 -5.55
C ARG A 799 4.83 -16.45 -5.54
N TYR A 800 5.08 -17.14 -6.65
CA TYR A 800 4.88 -18.59 -6.75
C TYR A 800 5.69 -19.36 -5.70
N VAL A 801 6.99 -19.04 -5.58
CA VAL A 801 7.88 -19.66 -4.61
C VAL A 801 7.38 -19.41 -3.20
N ALA A 802 6.98 -18.19 -2.84
CA ALA A 802 6.43 -17.91 -1.52
C ALA A 802 5.21 -18.81 -1.22
N GLU A 803 4.23 -18.84 -2.14
CA GLU A 803 3.02 -19.65 -2.00
C GLU A 803 3.33 -21.14 -1.83
N ILE A 804 4.19 -21.71 -2.68
CA ILE A 804 4.58 -23.12 -2.61
C ILE A 804 5.34 -23.44 -1.31
N GLY A 805 6.17 -22.52 -0.82
CA GLY A 805 6.85 -22.70 0.47
C GLY A 805 5.87 -22.81 1.63
N THR A 806 4.95 -21.86 1.71
CA THR A 806 3.89 -21.85 2.70
C THR A 806 2.99 -23.08 2.57
N ARG A 807 2.63 -23.47 1.34
CA ARG A 807 1.81 -24.67 1.05
C ARG A 807 2.46 -25.94 1.60
N PHE A 808 3.74 -26.16 1.32
CA PHE A 808 4.46 -27.34 1.79
C PHE A 808 4.59 -27.35 3.30
N HIS A 809 4.89 -26.18 3.89
CA HIS A 809 4.98 -26.04 5.33
C HIS A 809 3.65 -26.37 6.02
N ARG A 810 2.52 -25.88 5.49
CA ARG A 810 1.18 -26.17 6.03
C ARG A 810 0.59 -27.50 5.56
N LYS A 811 1.29 -28.24 4.68
CA LYS A 811 0.81 -29.48 4.03
C LYS A 811 -0.55 -29.34 3.33
N LEU A 812 -0.84 -28.16 2.78
CA LEU A 812 -2.13 -27.86 2.14
C LEU A 812 -2.27 -28.60 0.79
N PRO A 813 -3.42 -29.23 0.47
CA PRO A 813 -3.69 -29.83 -0.84
C PRO A 813 -3.59 -28.83 -1.99
N LEU A 814 -3.34 -29.27 -3.23
CA LEU A 814 -3.11 -28.37 -4.38
C LEU A 814 -4.31 -27.50 -4.74
N GLU A 815 -5.52 -28.04 -4.58
CA GLU A 815 -6.81 -27.40 -4.82
C GLU A 815 -7.14 -26.31 -3.80
N GLN A 816 -6.52 -26.36 -2.62
CA GLN A 816 -6.73 -25.40 -1.55
C GLN A 816 -5.94 -24.11 -1.83
N LYS A 817 -6.57 -22.96 -1.60
CA LYS A 817 -5.87 -21.67 -1.65
C LYS A 817 -4.93 -21.52 -0.45
N VAL A 818 -3.78 -20.86 -0.62
CA VAL A 818 -2.96 -20.41 0.52
C VAL A 818 -3.44 -19.03 0.96
N CYS A 819 -3.78 -18.90 2.24
CA CYS A 819 -4.30 -17.65 2.79
C CYS A 819 -3.27 -16.96 3.70
N HIS A 820 -3.09 -15.65 3.50
CA HIS A 820 -2.23 -14.80 4.33
C HIS A 820 -3.10 -13.70 4.95
N PRO A 821 -3.74 -13.96 6.11
CA PRO A 821 -4.41 -12.89 6.86
C PRO A 821 -3.38 -11.89 7.39
N VAL A 822 -3.85 -10.69 7.75
CA VAL A 822 -3.00 -9.69 8.42
C VAL A 822 -2.50 -10.26 9.75
N ASP A 823 -1.20 -10.14 10.00
CA ASP A 823 -0.57 -10.60 11.26
C ASP A 823 -0.27 -9.44 12.21
N ALA A 824 0.03 -8.26 11.68
CA ALA A 824 0.44 -7.11 12.49
C ALA A 824 0.01 -5.78 11.84
N VAL A 825 -0.53 -4.88 12.66
CA VAL A 825 -0.91 -3.52 12.25
C VAL A 825 0.13 -2.52 12.78
N LEU A 826 0.90 -1.95 11.84
CA LEU A 826 2.11 -1.16 12.08
C LEU A 826 1.99 0.22 11.41
N ALA A 827 1.11 1.07 11.93
CA ALA A 827 0.90 2.43 11.41
C ALA A 827 2.19 3.28 11.46
N GLY A 828 2.20 4.42 10.76
CA GLY A 828 3.36 5.32 10.71
C GLY A 828 3.01 6.75 11.06
N ARG A 829 3.94 7.44 11.73
CA ARG A 829 3.83 8.86 12.06
C ARG A 829 4.90 9.67 11.36
N ARG A 830 4.53 10.86 10.89
CA ARG A 830 5.52 11.87 10.51
C ARG A 830 5.74 12.84 11.67
N ASN A 831 6.89 12.71 12.29
CA ASN A 831 7.32 13.56 13.38
C ASN A 831 8.19 14.71 12.85
N ASN A 832 8.15 15.85 13.52
CA ASN A 832 8.98 17.00 13.20
C ASN A 832 9.46 17.73 14.47
N PRO A 833 10.67 18.30 14.42
CA PRO A 833 11.15 19.23 15.44
C PRO A 833 10.38 20.56 15.34
N PRO A 834 10.53 21.47 16.32
CA PRO A 834 10.02 22.84 16.19
C PRO A 834 10.75 23.60 15.07
N GLU A 835 10.02 24.34 14.24
CA GLU A 835 10.54 25.25 13.21
C GLU A 835 9.76 26.58 13.27
N PRO A 836 10.27 27.70 12.70
CA PRO A 836 9.52 28.96 12.68
C PRO A 836 8.11 28.80 12.08
N GLY A 837 7.07 28.99 12.91
CA GLY A 837 5.66 28.82 12.51
C GLY A 837 5.16 27.37 12.48
N ILE A 838 5.96 26.39 12.91
CA ILE A 838 5.60 24.97 12.98
C ILE A 838 5.89 24.44 14.39
N ARG A 839 4.85 24.01 15.09
CA ARG A 839 4.97 23.39 16.42
C ARG A 839 5.51 21.95 16.33
N PRO A 840 6.22 21.47 17.39
CA PRO A 840 6.79 20.14 17.41
C PRO A 840 5.71 19.05 17.44
N LEU A 841 6.07 17.88 16.89
CA LEU A 841 5.30 16.63 17.03
C LEU A 841 6.21 15.42 17.32
N ALA A 842 7.53 15.61 17.44
CA ALA A 842 8.51 14.55 17.68
C ALA A 842 8.56 14.06 19.13
N VAL A 843 7.41 13.70 19.70
CA VAL A 843 7.26 13.19 21.08
C VAL A 843 7.27 11.66 21.17
N TYR A 844 7.26 10.98 20.02
CA TYR A 844 7.27 9.52 19.95
C TYR A 844 8.70 9.00 19.89
N ASN A 845 8.96 7.87 20.56
CA ASN A 845 10.17 7.08 20.40
C ASN A 845 10.07 6.22 19.10
N PRO A 846 11.01 5.30 18.80
CA PRO A 846 10.96 4.52 17.56
C PRO A 846 9.65 3.77 17.31
N ILE A 847 9.06 3.16 18.35
CA ILE A 847 7.89 2.28 18.28
C ILE A 847 7.00 2.51 19.51
N HIS A 848 5.77 2.91 19.26
CA HIS A 848 4.71 2.98 20.28
C HIS A 848 3.66 1.90 20.07
N TYR A 849 3.03 1.49 21.17
CA TYR A 849 1.79 0.70 21.19
C TYR A 849 0.69 1.54 21.83
N GLN A 850 -0.47 1.62 21.19
CA GLN A 850 -1.62 2.33 21.74
C GLN A 850 -2.79 1.35 21.90
N GLU A 851 -3.41 1.39 23.07
CA GLU A 851 -4.72 0.77 23.29
C GLU A 851 -5.78 1.46 22.41
N LEU A 852 -6.90 0.79 22.14
CA LEU A 852 -7.87 1.25 21.15
C LEU A 852 -8.37 2.70 21.35
N PRO A 853 -8.66 3.19 22.57
CA PRO A 853 -9.06 4.59 22.76
C PRO A 853 -8.00 5.57 22.24
N GLU A 854 -6.74 5.43 22.68
CA GLU A 854 -5.64 6.30 22.27
C GLU A 854 -5.32 6.15 20.77
N LEU A 855 -5.36 4.93 20.25
CA LEU A 855 -5.18 4.66 18.83
C LEU A 855 -6.25 5.37 17.98
N PHE A 856 -7.52 5.34 18.42
CA PHE A 856 -8.60 6.00 17.70
C PHE A 856 -8.57 7.52 17.87
N MET A 857 -8.09 8.07 18.98
CA MET A 857 -7.81 9.52 19.05
C MET A 857 -6.82 9.94 17.97
N ASP A 858 -5.82 9.10 17.70
CA ASP A 858 -4.88 9.34 16.64
C ASP A 858 -5.47 9.15 15.24
N PHE A 859 -6.13 8.02 14.98
CA PHE A 859 -6.73 7.72 13.68
C PHE A 859 -7.80 8.74 13.26
N ILE A 860 -8.62 9.23 14.19
CA ILE A 860 -9.60 10.30 13.95
C ILE A 860 -8.91 11.58 13.44
N CYS A 861 -7.71 11.87 13.96
CA CYS A 861 -7.01 13.12 13.71
C CYS A 861 -6.02 13.04 12.55
N SER A 862 -5.26 11.95 12.44
CA SER A 862 -4.19 11.73 11.45
C SER A 862 -3.29 12.97 11.32
N LEU A 863 -2.55 13.27 12.38
CA LEU A 863 -1.80 14.52 12.53
C LEU A 863 -0.49 14.55 11.75
N THR A 864 -0.16 15.71 11.17
CA THR A 864 1.10 15.99 10.47
C THR A 864 1.53 17.45 10.71
N GLY A 865 2.77 17.68 11.16
CA GLY A 865 3.22 19.05 11.49
C GLY A 865 3.69 19.84 10.27
N LYS A 866 3.93 19.18 9.15
CA LYS A 866 4.31 19.79 7.86
C LYS A 866 3.19 19.57 6.85
N SER A 867 2.02 20.13 7.14
CA SER A 867 0.95 20.24 6.14
C SER A 867 1.31 21.38 5.17
N PRO A 868 1.20 21.20 3.84
CA PRO A 868 1.45 22.27 2.87
C PRO A 868 0.56 23.53 3.02
N SER A 869 -0.37 23.55 3.97
CA SER A 869 -1.55 24.43 3.92
C SER A 869 -1.90 25.21 5.21
N THR A 870 -1.18 25.01 6.34
CA THR A 870 -1.46 25.66 7.63
C THR A 870 -0.22 25.82 8.53
N THR A 871 -0.24 26.83 9.42
CA THR A 871 0.83 27.20 10.40
C THR A 871 0.66 26.55 11.79
N GLY A 872 0.09 25.33 11.85
CA GLY A 872 -0.07 24.51 13.06
C GLY A 872 -0.13 23.02 12.68
N ALA A 873 -0.28 22.09 13.63
CA ALA A 873 -0.47 20.67 13.29
C ALA A 873 -1.65 20.51 12.33
N GLY A 874 -1.36 20.06 11.11
CA GLY A 874 -2.37 19.74 10.11
C GLY A 874 -2.99 18.38 10.40
N SER A 875 -4.25 18.20 10.00
CA SER A 875 -4.95 16.92 10.04
C SER A 875 -5.24 16.47 8.61
N GLU A 876 -4.93 15.21 8.28
CA GLU A 876 -5.35 14.57 7.02
C GLU A 876 -6.79 14.01 7.08
N GLY A 877 -7.50 14.27 8.17
CA GLY A 877 -8.82 13.72 8.47
C GLY A 877 -8.76 12.25 8.92
N ALA A 878 -9.90 11.71 9.32
CA ALA A 878 -10.00 10.33 9.82
C ALA A 878 -9.34 9.33 8.86
N LEU A 879 -8.49 8.44 9.42
CA LEU A 879 -7.79 7.38 8.71
C LEU A 879 -6.95 7.86 7.52
N THR A 880 -6.54 9.13 7.49
CA THR A 880 -5.90 9.83 6.35
C THR A 880 -6.76 9.90 5.08
N LYS A 881 -8.08 9.70 5.23
CA LYS A 881 -9.06 9.65 4.13
C LYS A 881 -9.85 10.95 3.98
N GLY A 882 -9.54 12.02 4.71
CA GLY A 882 -10.25 13.30 4.60
C GLY A 882 -10.44 13.78 3.14
N PRO A 883 -9.38 13.82 2.31
CA PRO A 883 -9.50 14.20 0.89
C PRO A 883 -10.17 13.16 -0.03
N PHE A 884 -10.48 11.96 0.48
CA PHE A 884 -10.88 10.77 -0.29
C PHE A 884 -12.14 10.09 0.24
N ASN A 885 -12.88 10.74 1.14
CA ASN A 885 -14.15 10.23 1.65
C ASN A 885 -15.28 11.23 1.34
N ALA A 886 -16.25 10.78 0.54
CA ALA A 886 -17.45 11.54 0.17
C ALA A 886 -18.60 11.38 1.20
N LEU A 887 -18.43 10.54 2.21
CA LEU A 887 -19.37 10.28 3.29
C LEU A 887 -18.89 10.90 4.60
N ARG A 888 -19.77 10.94 5.60
CA ARG A 888 -19.37 11.28 6.97
C ARG A 888 -18.31 10.27 7.46
N PRO A 889 -17.20 10.74 8.05
CA PRO A 889 -16.11 9.85 8.44
C PRO A 889 -16.48 8.84 9.53
N THR A 890 -17.58 9.05 10.23
CA THR A 890 -18.12 8.16 11.26
C THR A 890 -18.35 6.73 10.76
N ALA A 891 -18.82 6.56 9.52
CA ALA A 891 -19.02 5.23 8.94
C ALA A 891 -17.70 4.45 8.83
N ASP A 892 -16.65 5.08 8.30
CA ASP A 892 -15.30 4.52 8.20
C ASP A 892 -14.73 4.22 9.60
N LEU A 893 -14.90 5.14 10.56
CA LEU A 893 -14.39 4.98 11.92
C LEU A 893 -15.09 3.85 12.67
N ASN A 894 -16.42 3.73 12.53
CA ASN A 894 -17.21 2.65 13.12
C ASN A 894 -16.75 1.29 12.55
N ASN A 895 -16.60 1.20 11.21
CA ASN A 895 -16.11 0.00 10.54
C ASN A 895 -14.71 -0.39 11.05
N ALA A 896 -13.79 0.57 11.08
CA ALA A 896 -12.44 0.35 11.57
C ALA A 896 -12.43 -0.09 13.03
N LEU A 897 -13.21 0.55 13.92
CA LEU A 897 -13.20 0.17 15.33
C LEU A 897 -13.69 -1.26 15.53
N VAL A 898 -14.80 -1.62 14.88
CA VAL A 898 -15.33 -2.99 14.92
C VAL A 898 -14.30 -3.99 14.39
N SER A 899 -13.59 -3.64 13.31
CA SER A 899 -12.48 -4.42 12.75
C SER A 899 -11.39 -4.71 13.78
N PHE A 900 -10.88 -3.68 14.47
CA PHE A 900 -9.87 -3.84 15.52
C PHE A 900 -10.36 -4.65 16.72
N ILE A 901 -11.60 -4.44 17.19
CA ILE A 901 -12.15 -5.17 18.33
C ILE A 901 -12.31 -6.66 18.01
N LEU A 902 -12.87 -7.00 16.84
CA LEU A 902 -13.12 -8.38 16.45
C LEU A 902 -11.83 -9.16 16.20
N THR A 903 -10.85 -8.52 15.57
CA THR A 903 -9.55 -9.13 15.25
C THR A 903 -8.58 -9.18 16.43
N GLY A 904 -8.77 -8.32 17.44
CA GLY A 904 -7.85 -8.20 18.56
C GLY A 904 -6.47 -7.67 18.16
N TYR A 905 -6.34 -7.03 16.98
CA TYR A 905 -5.05 -6.53 16.52
C TYR A 905 -4.52 -5.41 17.41
N ALA A 906 -3.24 -5.50 17.76
CA ALA A 906 -2.52 -4.46 18.46
C ALA A 906 -2.16 -3.31 17.50
N GLY A 907 -2.51 -2.07 17.88
CA GLY A 907 -2.14 -0.87 17.13
C GLY A 907 -0.75 -0.36 17.49
N TYR A 908 0.25 -0.72 16.70
CA TYR A 908 1.60 -0.16 16.80
C TYR A 908 1.77 1.03 15.86
N SER A 909 2.61 1.99 16.24
CA SER A 909 3.03 3.08 15.36
C SER A 909 4.56 3.24 15.34
N SER A 910 5.11 3.44 14.14
CA SER A 910 6.53 3.68 13.91
C SER A 910 6.82 5.16 13.64
N SER A 911 7.89 5.69 14.21
CA SER A 911 8.33 7.07 13.96
C SER A 911 9.07 7.23 12.63
N ALA A 912 8.73 8.27 11.87
CA ALA A 912 9.45 8.73 10.68
C ALA A 912 9.73 10.24 10.78
N GLY A 913 10.75 10.70 10.06
CA GLY A 913 11.24 12.08 10.10
C GLY A 913 12.19 12.30 11.28
N HIS A 914 11.66 12.44 12.49
CA HIS A 914 12.42 12.75 13.70
C HIS A 914 11.99 11.93 14.93
N ILE A 915 12.91 11.77 15.89
CA ILE A 915 12.65 11.25 17.24
C ILE A 915 13.22 12.27 18.23
N GLY A 916 12.36 12.99 18.95
CA GLY A 916 12.78 14.21 19.65
C GLY A 916 13.20 15.33 18.69
N PRO A 917 13.60 16.50 19.22
CA PRO A 917 14.04 17.62 18.42
C PRO A 917 15.37 17.37 17.67
N ASP A 918 16.28 16.57 18.24
CA ASP A 918 17.68 16.54 17.80
C ASP A 918 18.00 15.41 16.82
N LEU A 919 17.22 14.33 16.83
CA LEU A 919 17.53 13.15 16.03
C LEU A 919 16.64 13.05 14.79
N ARG A 920 17.21 13.38 13.63
CA ARG A 920 16.62 13.05 12.32
C ARG A 920 16.80 11.56 12.02
N VAL A 921 15.74 10.88 11.61
CA VAL A 921 15.73 9.45 11.25
C VAL A 921 15.20 9.16 9.85
N ASP A 922 14.65 10.15 9.15
CA ASP A 922 13.99 9.99 7.86
C ASP A 922 13.05 8.75 7.85
N HIS A 923 13.35 7.73 7.05
CA HIS A 923 12.59 6.47 7.00
C HIS A 923 13.35 5.24 7.56
N ASP A 924 14.49 5.44 8.22
CA ASP A 924 15.36 4.33 8.70
C ASP A 924 14.60 3.38 9.64
N VAL A 925 13.82 3.93 10.58
CA VAL A 925 12.96 3.14 11.47
C VAL A 925 11.79 2.49 10.72
N SER A 926 11.22 3.18 9.73
CA SER A 926 10.10 2.66 8.93
C SER A 926 10.49 1.39 8.14
N LEU A 927 11.71 1.36 7.61
CA LEU A 927 12.26 0.19 6.89
C LEU A 927 12.59 -0.97 7.83
N LEU A 928 13.00 -0.67 9.07
CA LEU A 928 13.42 -1.66 10.06
C LEU A 928 12.26 -2.43 10.70
N VAL A 929 11.12 -1.76 10.95
CA VAL A 929 9.96 -2.35 11.63
C VAL A 929 9.49 -3.70 11.04
N PRO A 930 9.26 -3.87 9.72
CA PRO A 930 8.87 -5.18 9.18
C PRO A 930 9.95 -6.26 9.39
N GLU A 931 11.23 -5.89 9.46
CA GLU A 931 12.30 -6.86 9.76
C GLU A 931 12.26 -7.36 11.20
N ILE A 932 11.92 -6.47 12.15
CA ILE A 932 11.73 -6.83 13.55
C ILE A 932 10.56 -7.80 13.66
N TRP A 933 9.37 -7.39 13.20
CA TRP A 933 8.13 -8.17 13.37
C TRP A 933 8.23 -9.54 12.72
N ALA A 934 8.74 -9.65 11.49
CA ALA A 934 8.90 -10.93 10.81
C ALA A 934 9.78 -11.92 11.58
N ARG A 935 10.67 -11.45 12.48
CA ARG A 935 11.57 -12.28 13.29
C ARG A 935 11.08 -12.50 14.73
N LEU A 936 9.90 -12.00 15.08
CA LEU A 936 9.23 -12.29 16.36
C LEU A 936 8.24 -13.42 16.17
N HIS A 937 8.10 -14.31 17.16
CA HIS A 937 6.97 -15.24 17.21
C HIS A 937 5.67 -14.46 17.48
N SER A 938 4.50 -15.02 17.14
CA SER A 938 3.19 -14.37 17.37
C SER A 938 3.02 -13.93 18.83
N SER A 939 3.32 -14.81 19.80
CA SER A 939 3.29 -14.50 21.24
C SER A 939 4.27 -13.41 21.68
N GLN A 940 5.39 -13.22 20.96
CA GLN A 940 6.37 -12.15 21.24
C GLN A 940 5.93 -10.79 20.72
N ARG A 941 4.88 -10.73 19.91
CA ARG A 941 4.29 -9.49 19.37
C ARG A 941 3.07 -9.03 20.18
N ASP A 942 2.54 -9.90 21.05
CA ASP A 942 1.38 -9.60 21.88
C ASP A 942 1.75 -8.49 22.89
N PRO A 943 1.05 -7.34 22.88
CA PRO A 943 1.30 -6.27 23.83
C PRO A 943 1.18 -6.73 25.29
N LYS A 944 0.30 -7.71 25.61
CA LYS A 944 0.20 -8.24 26.98
C LYS A 944 1.52 -8.88 27.42
N ASN A 945 2.09 -9.73 26.57
CA ASN A 945 3.39 -10.35 26.84
C ASN A 945 4.49 -9.29 26.93
N LEU A 946 4.49 -8.31 26.04
CA LEU A 946 5.49 -7.23 26.05
C LEU A 946 5.40 -6.35 27.29
N ILE A 947 4.20 -6.03 27.79
CA ILE A 947 4.00 -5.25 29.02
C ILE A 947 4.43 -6.07 30.25
N GLU A 948 3.97 -7.33 30.36
CA GLU A 948 4.29 -8.22 31.49
C GLU A 948 5.80 -8.40 31.66
N HIS A 949 6.53 -8.49 30.55
CA HIS A 949 7.98 -8.66 30.55
C HIS A 949 8.73 -7.31 30.48
N GLY A 950 8.09 -6.16 30.66
CA GLY A 950 8.75 -4.84 30.70
C GLY A 950 9.43 -4.41 29.40
N TYR A 951 9.01 -4.99 28.27
CA TYR A 951 9.42 -4.56 26.92
C TYR A 951 8.67 -3.31 26.44
N LEU A 952 7.51 -3.03 27.04
CA LEU A 952 6.74 -1.81 26.85
C LEU A 952 6.58 -1.08 28.18
N GLU A 953 6.78 0.23 28.19
CA GLU A 953 6.49 1.11 29.33
C GLU A 953 5.33 2.05 29.01
N LYS A 954 4.43 2.25 29.99
CA LYS A 954 3.28 3.15 29.86
C LYS A 954 3.72 4.59 30.06
N LEU A 955 3.23 5.51 29.24
CA LEU A 955 3.35 6.94 29.51
C LEU A 955 2.20 7.40 30.40
N GLU A 956 2.51 8.18 31.44
CA GLU A 956 1.53 8.69 32.40
C GLU A 956 1.39 10.21 32.30
N ASP A 957 0.20 10.72 32.60
CA ASP A 957 -0.01 12.16 32.72
C ASP A 957 0.84 12.72 33.87
N PHE A 958 1.41 13.90 33.68
CA PHE A 958 2.22 14.57 34.70
C PHE A 958 1.94 16.08 34.76
N GLU A 959 2.42 16.73 35.82
CA GLU A 959 2.32 18.18 35.97
C GLU A 959 3.61 18.86 35.53
N HIS A 960 3.50 19.90 34.69
CA HIS A 960 4.61 20.76 34.30
C HIS A 960 4.20 22.23 34.42
N ARG A 961 4.91 23.00 35.25
CA ARG A 961 4.64 24.43 35.51
C ARG A 961 3.17 24.72 35.85
N GLY A 962 2.54 23.91 36.72
CA GLY A 962 1.16 24.10 37.14
C GLY A 962 0.10 23.65 36.13
N LYS A 963 0.49 23.02 35.01
CA LYS A 963 -0.42 22.51 33.98
C LYS A 963 -0.29 21.00 33.84
N LYS A 964 -1.43 20.32 33.73
CA LYS A 964 -1.50 18.90 33.44
C LYS A 964 -1.12 18.64 31.97
N VAL A 965 -0.17 17.74 31.75
CA VAL A 965 0.27 17.28 30.43
C VAL A 965 -0.29 15.89 30.21
N LEU A 966 -1.10 15.71 29.15
CA LEU A 966 -1.82 14.45 28.89
C LEU A 966 -0.96 13.44 28.12
N ALA A 967 0.21 13.11 28.65
CA ALA A 967 1.17 12.20 28.00
C ALA A 967 0.63 10.78 27.85
N SER A 968 -0.34 10.36 28.68
CA SER A 968 -0.97 9.04 28.57
C SER A 968 -1.66 8.79 27.22
N ARG A 969 -2.00 9.84 26.46
CA ARG A 969 -2.54 9.71 25.10
C ARG A 969 -1.56 9.08 24.10
N LEU A 970 -0.27 9.04 24.43
CA LEU A 970 0.77 8.40 23.62
C LEU A 970 0.85 6.88 23.83
N GLY A 971 0.09 6.33 24.78
CA GLY A 971 0.02 4.90 25.09
C GLY A 971 1.30 4.39 25.76
N TYR A 972 1.88 3.36 25.17
CA TYR A 972 3.11 2.70 25.60
C TYR A 972 4.20 2.89 24.56
N ARG A 973 5.46 2.73 24.98
CA ARG A 973 6.61 2.79 24.10
C ARG A 973 7.60 1.67 24.40
N ILE A 974 8.41 1.30 23.41
CA ILE A 974 9.45 0.28 23.61
C ILE A 974 10.54 0.73 24.60
N THR A 975 11.09 -0.21 25.37
CA THR A 975 12.13 0.02 26.37
C THR A 975 13.51 -0.46 25.92
N ASP A 976 14.55 -0.22 26.72
CA ASP A 976 15.88 -0.82 26.54
C ASP A 976 15.82 -2.34 26.56
N ARG A 977 14.92 -2.92 27.37
CA ARG A 977 14.71 -4.37 27.43
C ARG A 977 14.20 -4.90 26.09
N PHE A 978 13.35 -4.17 25.36
CA PHE A 978 12.89 -4.57 24.02
C PHE A 978 14.08 -4.59 23.04
N VAL A 979 14.93 -3.56 23.12
CA VAL A 979 16.15 -3.44 22.32
C VAL A 979 17.08 -4.63 22.56
N HIS A 980 17.39 -4.93 23.82
CA HIS A 980 18.20 -6.08 24.22
C HIS A 980 17.58 -7.42 23.79
N GLY A 981 16.27 -7.56 24.03
CA GLY A 981 15.53 -8.79 23.78
C GLY A 981 15.40 -9.17 22.31
N PHE A 982 15.23 -8.17 21.43
CA PHE A 982 14.82 -8.40 20.04
C PHE A 982 15.72 -7.77 18.98
N LEU A 983 16.34 -6.60 19.20
CA LEU A 983 17.18 -5.98 18.17
C LEU A 983 18.51 -6.71 17.95
N GLY A 984 18.95 -7.53 18.91
CA GLY A 984 20.04 -8.49 18.73
C GLY A 984 19.73 -9.61 17.71
N LYS A 985 18.52 -9.64 17.14
CA LYS A 985 18.18 -10.47 15.96
C LYS A 985 18.66 -9.84 14.64
N ILE A 986 19.04 -8.56 14.65
CA ILE A 986 19.42 -7.78 13.46
C ILE A 986 20.80 -7.15 13.64
N PHE A 987 21.08 -6.50 14.76
CA PHE A 987 22.30 -5.72 15.01
C PHE A 987 23.29 -6.46 15.93
N ASP A 988 24.57 -6.17 15.75
CA ASP A 988 25.63 -6.66 16.65
C ASP A 988 25.67 -5.90 17.98
N ASN A 989 25.35 -4.61 17.95
CA ASN A 989 25.32 -3.74 19.13
C ASN A 989 23.99 -2.96 19.21
N PRO A 990 22.90 -3.61 19.65
CA PRO A 990 21.56 -3.04 19.56
C PRO A 990 21.35 -1.81 20.45
N ASN A 991 21.99 -1.71 21.63
CA ASN A 991 21.83 -0.58 22.55
C ASN A 991 22.41 0.73 22.01
N GLN A 992 23.39 0.67 21.09
CA GLN A 992 23.93 1.86 20.45
C GLN A 992 23.05 2.37 19.30
N VAL A 993 22.17 1.50 18.76
CA VAL A 993 21.20 1.88 17.72
C VAL A 993 20.16 2.81 18.32
N PHE A 994 19.49 2.36 19.38
CA PHE A 994 18.51 3.14 20.14
C PHE A 994 19.05 3.39 21.54
N THR A 995 19.73 4.53 21.71
CA THR A 995 20.24 4.99 23.00
C THR A 995 19.10 5.47 23.90
N GLU A 996 19.39 5.76 25.17
CA GLU A 996 18.37 6.22 26.11
C GLU A 996 17.66 7.50 25.64
N GLU A 997 18.38 8.48 25.10
CA GLU A 997 17.80 9.71 24.53
C GLU A 997 16.88 9.47 23.31
N VAL A 998 17.04 8.33 22.63
CA VAL A 998 16.18 7.91 21.52
C VAL A 998 14.92 7.21 22.05
N LEU A 999 15.09 6.37 23.07
CA LEU A 999 13.99 5.66 23.72
C LEU A 999 13.11 6.59 24.57
N LYS A 1000 13.72 7.65 25.11
CA LYS A 1000 13.12 8.68 25.97
C LYS A 1000 13.34 10.09 25.40
N PRO A 1001 12.59 10.50 24.36
CA PRO A 1001 12.78 11.79 23.68
C PRO A 1001 12.69 13.03 24.59
N GLU A 1002 12.01 12.93 25.72
CA GLU A 1002 11.93 13.96 26.75
C GLU A 1002 13.28 14.33 27.37
N LEU A 1003 14.29 13.44 27.28
CA LEU A 1003 15.66 13.72 27.74
C LEU A 1003 16.41 14.66 26.79
N GLN A 1004 15.99 14.77 25.53
CA GLN A 1004 16.59 15.71 24.58
C GLN A 1004 16.18 17.15 24.91
N ASP A 1005 14.88 17.38 25.11
CA ASP A 1005 14.32 18.66 25.57
C ASP A 1005 12.90 18.47 26.13
N LEU A 1006 12.75 18.65 27.44
CA LEU A 1006 11.46 18.47 28.13
C LEU A 1006 10.41 19.53 27.73
N GLU A 1007 10.81 20.77 27.43
CA GLU A 1007 9.88 21.83 27.05
C GLU A 1007 9.28 21.57 25.66
N VAL A 1008 10.11 21.14 24.71
CA VAL A 1008 9.67 20.73 23.37
C VAL A 1008 8.78 19.50 23.44
N PHE A 1009 9.10 18.54 24.30
CA PHE A 1009 8.28 17.35 24.53
C PHE A 1009 6.89 17.71 25.06
N VAL A 1010 6.81 18.59 26.07
CA VAL A 1010 5.55 19.09 26.63
C VAL A 1010 4.74 19.88 25.59
N ASP A 1011 5.38 20.77 24.81
CA ASP A 1011 4.67 21.52 23.75
C ASP A 1011 4.12 20.58 22.67
N GLY A 1012 4.88 19.54 22.30
CA GLY A 1012 4.45 18.55 21.32
C GLY A 1012 3.21 17.76 21.77
N ILE A 1013 3.14 17.35 23.04
CA ILE A 1013 1.94 16.69 23.60
C ILE A 1013 0.76 17.64 23.60
N ASN A 1014 0.94 18.88 24.05
CA ASN A 1014 -0.12 19.88 24.05
C ASN A 1014 -0.64 20.18 22.63
N ASN A 1015 0.27 20.26 21.66
CA ASN A 1015 -0.08 20.40 20.25
C ASN A 1015 -0.96 19.25 19.73
N ILE A 1016 -0.65 17.99 20.12
CA ILE A 1016 -1.49 16.83 19.81
C ILE A 1016 -2.88 16.97 20.45
N VAL A 1017 -2.96 17.28 21.75
CA VAL A 1017 -4.22 17.40 22.49
C VAL A 1017 -5.10 18.51 21.94
N GLU A 1018 -4.53 19.68 21.64
CA GLU A 1018 -5.24 20.81 21.06
C GLU A 1018 -5.77 20.49 19.65
N ALA A 1019 -4.98 19.78 18.84
CA ALA A 1019 -5.41 19.32 17.53
C ALA A 1019 -6.55 18.29 17.65
N GLN A 1020 -6.44 17.33 18.57
CA GLN A 1020 -7.49 16.35 18.87
C GLN A 1020 -8.79 17.02 19.30
N ARG A 1021 -8.73 18.02 20.17
CA ARG A 1021 -9.90 18.84 20.57
C ARG A 1021 -10.54 19.50 19.35
N LYS A 1022 -9.74 20.16 18.52
CA LYS A 1022 -10.23 20.87 17.32
C LYS A 1022 -10.88 19.93 16.32
N VAL A 1023 -10.32 18.73 16.11
CA VAL A 1023 -10.89 17.73 15.21
C VAL A 1023 -12.19 17.18 15.78
N ALA A 1024 -12.19 16.74 17.05
CA ALA A 1024 -13.38 16.17 17.70
C ALA A 1024 -14.54 17.16 17.76
N GLN A 1025 -14.28 18.44 18.05
CA GLN A 1025 -15.31 19.48 18.09
C GLN A 1025 -16.11 19.57 16.77
N ARG A 1026 -15.48 19.29 15.62
CA ARG A 1026 -16.19 19.31 14.33
C ARG A 1026 -17.28 18.26 14.23
N TYR A 1027 -17.08 17.08 14.82
CA TYR A 1027 -18.10 16.01 14.83
C TYR A 1027 -19.31 16.40 15.70
N LEU A 1028 -19.08 17.20 16.74
CA LEU A 1028 -20.15 17.78 17.55
C LEU A 1028 -20.86 18.90 16.77
N ASP A 1029 -20.10 19.80 16.14
CA ASP A 1029 -20.63 20.96 15.41
C ASP A 1029 -21.48 20.57 14.20
N ASP A 1030 -21.09 19.52 13.46
CA ASP A 1030 -21.83 19.02 12.29
C ASP A 1030 -22.87 17.94 12.63
N GLY A 1031 -22.97 17.55 13.92
CA GLY A 1031 -23.90 16.54 14.42
C GLY A 1031 -23.56 15.10 14.02
N SER A 1032 -22.43 14.84 13.37
CA SER A 1032 -22.03 13.48 13.01
C SER A 1032 -21.70 12.62 14.24
N VAL A 1033 -21.43 13.22 15.40
CA VAL A 1033 -21.22 12.49 16.67
C VAL A 1033 -22.39 11.55 17.02
N GLU A 1034 -23.61 11.83 16.56
CA GLU A 1034 -24.78 10.97 16.78
C GLU A 1034 -24.78 9.69 15.91
N GLU A 1035 -23.98 9.66 14.86
CA GLU A 1035 -23.76 8.47 14.01
C GLU A 1035 -22.59 7.61 14.51
N ALA A 1036 -21.78 8.12 15.43
CA ALA A 1036 -20.67 7.36 16.00
C ALA A 1036 -21.20 6.23 16.89
N CYS A 1037 -20.60 5.04 16.76
CA CYS A 1037 -20.89 3.95 17.69
C CYS A 1037 -20.57 4.35 19.14
N PRO A 1038 -21.21 3.74 20.15
CA PRO A 1038 -21.08 4.18 21.54
C PRO A 1038 -19.64 4.44 22.04
N PRO A 1039 -18.65 3.56 21.75
CA PRO A 1039 -17.28 3.80 22.18
C PRO A 1039 -16.66 5.06 21.54
N LEU A 1040 -16.90 5.28 20.24
CA LEU A 1040 -16.39 6.46 19.52
C LEU A 1040 -17.12 7.74 19.89
N ARG A 1041 -18.43 7.67 20.16
CA ARG A 1041 -19.20 8.81 20.67
C ARG A 1041 -18.58 9.31 21.97
N ALA A 1042 -18.38 8.41 22.94
CA ALA A 1042 -17.73 8.75 24.20
C ALA A 1042 -16.33 9.33 23.98
N LEU A 1043 -15.53 8.72 23.10
CA LEU A 1043 -14.18 9.16 22.78
C LEU A 1043 -14.15 10.58 22.17
N LEU A 1044 -15.06 10.90 21.25
CA LEU A 1044 -15.18 12.22 20.64
C LEU A 1044 -15.51 13.30 21.68
N TYR A 1045 -16.42 13.02 22.62
CA TYR A 1045 -16.69 13.93 23.74
C TYR A 1045 -15.47 14.12 24.65
N ILE A 1046 -14.77 13.04 24.99
CA ILE A 1046 -13.54 13.10 25.80
C ILE A 1046 -12.45 13.92 25.10
N MET A 1047 -12.28 13.76 23.79
CA MET A 1047 -11.32 14.55 23.01
C MET A 1047 -11.69 16.03 22.99
N ALA A 1048 -12.96 16.37 22.79
CA ALA A 1048 -13.45 17.75 22.67
C ALA A 1048 -13.51 18.48 24.03
N THR A 1049 -14.07 17.83 25.05
CA THR A 1049 -14.42 18.47 26.33
C THR A 1049 -13.60 17.99 27.52
N GLY A 1050 -12.89 16.87 27.39
CA GLY A 1050 -12.09 16.25 28.45
C GLY A 1050 -12.76 15.06 29.12
N GLU A 1051 -14.10 14.96 29.04
CA GLU A 1051 -14.87 13.92 29.70
C GLU A 1051 -16.12 13.52 28.89
N TYR A 1052 -16.73 12.39 29.23
CA TYR A 1052 -18.04 11.96 28.77
C TYR A 1052 -18.83 11.47 30.00
N GLU A 1053 -19.96 12.11 30.30
CA GLU A 1053 -20.75 11.82 31.50
C GLU A 1053 -19.93 11.85 32.82
N GLY A 1054 -18.98 12.79 32.92
CA GLY A 1054 -18.08 12.93 34.09
C GLY A 1054 -16.95 11.88 34.15
N ARG A 1055 -16.73 11.10 33.08
CA ARG A 1055 -15.70 10.07 32.98
C ARG A 1055 -14.63 10.46 31.96
N ASP A 1056 -13.36 10.27 32.29
CA ASP A 1056 -12.24 10.45 31.35
C ASP A 1056 -11.93 9.15 30.58
N VAL A 1057 -10.90 9.18 29.72
CA VAL A 1057 -10.47 8.01 28.93
C VAL A 1057 -10.01 6.83 29.78
N HIS A 1058 -9.58 7.07 31.03
CA HIS A 1058 -9.03 6.03 31.92
C HIS A 1058 -10.11 5.32 32.72
N HIS A 1059 -11.33 5.86 32.75
CA HIS A 1059 -12.44 5.27 33.49
C HIS A 1059 -12.75 3.84 33.00
N PRO A 1060 -12.88 2.83 33.89
CA PRO A 1060 -13.12 1.44 33.50
C PRO A 1060 -14.33 1.24 32.59
N ASP A 1061 -15.43 1.98 32.82
CA ASP A 1061 -16.62 1.92 31.97
C ASP A 1061 -16.35 2.38 30.53
N ILE A 1062 -15.47 3.36 30.32
CA ILE A 1062 -15.06 3.80 28.98
C ILE A 1062 -14.20 2.71 28.33
N ARG A 1063 -13.21 2.17 29.06
CA ARG A 1063 -12.33 1.10 28.56
C ARG A 1063 -13.12 -0.16 28.18
N LYS A 1064 -14.14 -0.52 28.96
CA LYS A 1064 -15.02 -1.68 28.71
C LYS A 1064 -15.72 -1.59 27.35
N MET A 1065 -16.08 -0.40 26.87
CA MET A 1065 -16.75 -0.24 25.57
C MET A 1065 -15.89 -0.70 24.38
N PHE A 1066 -14.57 -0.79 24.55
CA PHE A 1066 -13.63 -1.19 23.51
C PHE A 1066 -13.27 -2.69 23.56
N THR A 1067 -13.94 -3.49 24.39
CA THR A 1067 -13.68 -4.94 24.45
C THR A 1067 -14.57 -5.73 23.50
N ARG A 1068 -14.11 -6.94 23.15
CA ARG A 1068 -14.83 -7.84 22.25
C ARG A 1068 -16.15 -8.33 22.86
N GLU A 1069 -16.15 -8.60 24.16
CA GLU A 1069 -17.34 -9.05 24.89
C GLU A 1069 -18.43 -7.98 24.84
N TYR A 1070 -18.07 -6.72 25.12
CA TYR A 1070 -19.01 -5.60 25.04
C TYR A 1070 -19.60 -5.46 23.63
N LEU A 1071 -18.77 -5.55 22.60
CA LEU A 1071 -19.22 -5.46 21.21
C LEU A 1071 -20.22 -6.58 20.88
N LEU A 1072 -19.89 -7.83 21.17
CA LEU A 1072 -20.71 -8.99 20.80
C LEU A 1072 -22.06 -9.03 21.53
N GLU A 1073 -22.11 -8.52 22.77
CA GLU A 1073 -23.35 -8.44 23.56
C GLU A 1073 -24.21 -7.22 23.20
N SER A 1074 -23.70 -6.29 22.40
CA SER A 1074 -24.35 -5.00 22.17
C SER A 1074 -25.44 -5.03 21.09
N ASP A 1075 -26.54 -4.33 21.36
CA ASP A 1075 -27.63 -4.14 20.39
C ASP A 1075 -27.18 -3.39 19.13
N TRP A 1076 -26.24 -2.44 19.26
CA TRP A 1076 -25.75 -1.67 18.12
C TRP A 1076 -24.93 -2.53 17.16
N TYR A 1077 -24.18 -3.52 17.65
CA TYR A 1077 -23.49 -4.47 16.76
C TYR A 1077 -24.48 -5.39 16.06
N ARG A 1078 -25.48 -5.90 16.79
CA ARG A 1078 -26.58 -6.69 16.20
C ARG A 1078 -27.30 -5.92 15.09
N GLN A 1079 -27.62 -4.64 15.32
CA GLN A 1079 -28.23 -3.77 14.31
C GLN A 1079 -27.37 -3.71 13.04
N ARG A 1080 -26.04 -3.66 13.15
CA ARG A 1080 -25.15 -3.67 11.97
C ARG A 1080 -25.22 -4.98 11.18
N LEU A 1081 -25.38 -6.12 11.85
CA LEU A 1081 -25.55 -7.42 11.17
C LEU A 1081 -26.90 -7.46 10.44
N GLU A 1082 -27.96 -6.96 11.06
CA GLU A 1082 -29.30 -6.85 10.48
C GLU A 1082 -29.31 -5.92 9.26
N VAL A 1083 -28.64 -4.76 9.33
CA VAL A 1083 -28.48 -3.85 8.19
C VAL A 1083 -27.74 -4.54 7.04
N LYS A 1084 -26.70 -5.33 7.34
CA LYS A 1084 -25.98 -6.07 6.30
C LYS A 1084 -26.89 -7.09 5.61
N GLN A 1085 -27.63 -7.88 6.39
CA GLN A 1085 -28.60 -8.81 5.84
C GLN A 1085 -29.64 -8.11 4.94
N GLN A 1086 -30.21 -6.99 5.39
CA GLN A 1086 -31.18 -6.23 4.61
C GLN A 1086 -30.61 -5.73 3.27
N ARG A 1087 -29.36 -5.24 3.29
CA ARG A 1087 -28.66 -4.80 2.08
C ARG A 1087 -28.40 -5.96 1.11
N ASP A 1088 -28.03 -7.13 1.62
CA ASP A 1088 -27.86 -8.33 0.78
C ASP A 1088 -29.17 -8.77 0.16
N ILE A 1089 -30.25 -8.83 0.93
CA ILE A 1089 -31.58 -9.16 0.41
C ILE A 1089 -31.96 -8.20 -0.71
N ALA A 1090 -31.76 -6.89 -0.51
CA ALA A 1090 -32.05 -5.88 -1.53
C ALA A 1090 -31.17 -6.07 -2.78
N LEU A 1091 -29.88 -6.33 -2.61
CA LEU A 1091 -28.95 -6.58 -3.72
C LEU A 1091 -29.34 -7.81 -4.53
N TRP A 1092 -29.59 -8.95 -3.87
CA TRP A 1092 -29.94 -10.20 -4.55
C TRP A 1092 -31.30 -10.14 -5.24
N ARG A 1093 -32.25 -9.34 -4.73
CA ARG A 1093 -33.50 -9.03 -5.46
C ARG A 1093 -33.23 -8.26 -6.75
N ARG A 1094 -32.36 -7.23 -6.72
CA ARG A 1094 -31.98 -6.48 -7.93
C ARG A 1094 -31.25 -7.36 -8.95
N HIS A 1095 -30.42 -8.30 -8.49
CA HIS A 1095 -29.77 -9.28 -9.37
C HIS A 1095 -30.79 -10.16 -10.09
N ILE A 1096 -31.77 -10.70 -9.38
CA ILE A 1096 -32.85 -11.51 -9.97
C ILE A 1096 -33.62 -10.69 -11.00
N GLU A 1097 -34.04 -9.47 -10.65
CA GLU A 1097 -34.77 -8.58 -11.54
C GLU A 1097 -33.97 -8.27 -12.83
N ALA A 1098 -32.67 -7.98 -12.71
CA ALA A 1098 -31.82 -7.72 -13.87
C ALA A 1098 -31.71 -8.94 -14.81
N LEU A 1099 -31.55 -10.14 -14.26
CA LEU A 1099 -31.46 -11.38 -15.03
C LEU A 1099 -32.80 -11.75 -15.69
N GLU A 1100 -33.92 -11.58 -14.99
CA GLU A 1100 -35.27 -11.80 -15.52
C GLU A 1100 -35.58 -10.81 -16.66
N ASN A 1101 -35.26 -9.53 -16.47
CA ASN A 1101 -35.42 -8.50 -17.51
C ASN A 1101 -34.57 -8.80 -18.74
N PHE A 1102 -33.34 -9.30 -18.57
CA PHE A 1102 -32.48 -9.66 -19.70
C PHE A 1102 -32.99 -10.89 -20.45
N LEU A 1103 -33.50 -11.92 -19.75
CA LEU A 1103 -34.12 -13.09 -20.38
C LEU A 1103 -35.40 -12.74 -21.15
N ALA A 1104 -36.12 -11.71 -20.73
CA ALA A 1104 -37.32 -11.23 -21.41
C ALA A 1104 -37.02 -10.28 -22.59
N GLN A 1105 -35.75 -9.91 -22.81
CA GLN A 1105 -35.37 -8.94 -23.82
C GLN A 1105 -35.40 -9.57 -25.24
N PRO A 1106 -36.24 -9.07 -26.17
CA PRO A 1106 -36.34 -9.65 -27.51
C PRO A 1106 -35.02 -9.54 -28.29
N GLY A 1107 -34.60 -10.63 -28.93
CA GLY A 1107 -33.40 -10.68 -29.78
C GLY A 1107 -32.07 -10.87 -29.02
N TYR A 1108 -32.13 -11.27 -27.75
CA TYR A 1108 -30.97 -11.58 -26.91
C TYR A 1108 -30.93 -13.05 -26.46
N GLU A 1109 -31.76 -13.92 -27.06
CA GLU A 1109 -31.90 -15.31 -26.67
C GLU A 1109 -30.58 -16.10 -26.79
N ASP A 1110 -29.83 -15.88 -27.87
CA ASP A 1110 -28.53 -16.50 -28.14
C ASP A 1110 -27.44 -16.03 -27.15
N GLU A 1111 -27.42 -14.73 -26.85
CA GLU A 1111 -26.48 -14.14 -25.91
C GLU A 1111 -26.79 -14.57 -24.45
N ALA A 1112 -28.08 -14.72 -24.12
CA ALA A 1112 -28.51 -15.25 -22.82
C ALA A 1112 -28.10 -16.71 -22.62
N GLU A 1113 -28.21 -17.54 -23.68
CA GLU A 1113 -27.70 -18.91 -23.68
C GLU A 1113 -26.18 -18.93 -23.54
N ARG A 1114 -25.46 -18.14 -24.35
CA ARG A 1114 -23.98 -18.05 -24.34
C ARG A 1114 -23.42 -17.63 -22.99
N LEU A 1115 -24.12 -16.76 -22.26
CA LEU A 1115 -23.72 -16.26 -20.94
C LEU A 1115 -24.27 -17.10 -19.77
N ASN A 1116 -25.08 -18.13 -20.06
CA ASN A 1116 -25.78 -18.96 -19.09
C ASN A 1116 -26.60 -18.14 -18.07
N ILE A 1117 -27.39 -17.18 -18.57
CA ILE A 1117 -28.17 -16.26 -17.71
C ILE A 1117 -29.21 -17.02 -16.88
N ALA A 1118 -29.84 -18.06 -17.44
CA ALA A 1118 -30.78 -18.91 -16.72
C ALA A 1118 -30.13 -19.62 -15.51
N GLY A 1119 -28.91 -20.17 -15.68
CA GLY A 1119 -28.17 -20.78 -14.58
C GLY A 1119 -27.79 -19.76 -13.49
N ARG A 1120 -27.41 -18.54 -13.88
CA ARG A 1120 -27.14 -17.44 -12.93
C ARG A 1120 -28.38 -17.03 -12.16
N LEU A 1121 -29.56 -17.03 -12.80
CA LEU A 1121 -30.83 -16.70 -12.16
C LEU A 1121 -31.19 -17.72 -11.06
N GLU A 1122 -31.02 -19.01 -11.34
CA GLU A 1122 -31.24 -20.06 -10.34
C GLU A 1122 -30.26 -19.94 -9.16
N ALA A 1123 -28.97 -19.66 -9.43
CA ALA A 1123 -27.99 -19.40 -8.39
C ALA A 1123 -28.36 -18.16 -7.54
N ALA A 1124 -28.81 -17.07 -8.19
CA ALA A 1124 -29.23 -15.85 -7.51
C ALA A 1124 -30.47 -16.06 -6.63
N ARG A 1125 -31.44 -16.88 -7.07
CA ARG A 1125 -32.62 -17.27 -6.27
C ARG A 1125 -32.23 -18.08 -5.03
N ALA A 1126 -31.33 -19.06 -5.19
CA ALA A 1126 -30.80 -19.85 -4.07
C ALA A 1126 -30.05 -18.97 -3.06
N GLN A 1127 -29.25 -18.03 -3.55
CA GLN A 1127 -28.51 -17.10 -2.71
C GLN A 1127 -29.45 -16.11 -1.99
N LEU A 1128 -30.50 -15.60 -2.65
CA LEU A 1128 -31.53 -14.79 -2.00
C LEU A 1128 -32.19 -15.54 -0.84
N GLN A 1129 -32.52 -16.82 -1.03
CA GLN A 1129 -33.08 -17.66 0.03
C GLN A 1129 -32.11 -17.80 1.21
N LYS A 1130 -30.82 -18.02 0.93
CA LYS A 1130 -29.76 -18.12 1.95
C LYS A 1130 -29.63 -16.82 2.75
N VAL A 1131 -29.48 -15.66 2.11
CA VAL A 1131 -29.31 -14.38 2.82
C VAL A 1131 -30.57 -13.94 3.56
N SER A 1132 -31.75 -14.39 3.12
CA SER A 1132 -33.03 -14.13 3.81
C SER A 1132 -33.27 -15.02 5.04
N SER A 1133 -32.45 -16.03 5.27
CA SER A 1133 -32.61 -16.95 6.40
C SER A 1133 -32.13 -16.34 7.72
N ALA A 1134 -32.69 -16.80 8.85
CA ALA A 1134 -32.24 -16.38 10.18
C ALA A 1134 -30.78 -16.81 10.44
N ASP A 1135 -30.40 -18.02 10.03
CA ASP A 1135 -29.04 -18.57 10.13
C ASP A 1135 -27.97 -17.69 9.45
N TYR A 1136 -28.37 -16.84 8.50
CA TYR A 1136 -27.43 -15.91 7.87
C TYR A 1136 -26.89 -14.86 8.85
N LEU A 1137 -27.74 -14.38 9.78
CA LEU A 1137 -27.29 -13.43 10.82
C LEU A 1137 -26.24 -14.05 11.72
N ASP A 1138 -26.42 -15.31 12.11
CA ASP A 1138 -25.45 -16.04 12.94
C ASP A 1138 -24.11 -16.19 12.22
N ARG A 1139 -24.12 -16.37 10.89
CA ARG A 1139 -22.89 -16.44 10.06
C ARG A 1139 -22.19 -15.09 9.93
N LEU A 1140 -22.89 -13.98 10.08
CA LEU A 1140 -22.31 -12.63 10.04
C LEU A 1140 -21.63 -12.25 11.36
N VAL A 1141 -21.91 -12.95 12.46
CA VAL A 1141 -21.25 -12.71 13.75
C VAL A 1141 -19.74 -12.91 13.60
N GLY A 1142 -18.96 -11.91 14.02
CA GLY A 1142 -17.51 -11.87 13.82
C GLY A 1142 -17.07 -11.17 12.53
N THR A 1143 -18.01 -10.64 11.74
CA THR A 1143 -17.73 -9.67 10.66
C THR A 1143 -18.01 -8.23 11.13
N ILE A 1144 -17.63 -7.22 10.35
CA ILE A 1144 -17.96 -5.81 10.70
C ILE A 1144 -19.44 -5.43 10.48
N GLY A 1145 -20.25 -6.33 9.92
CA GLY A 1145 -21.63 -6.03 9.50
C GLY A 1145 -21.69 -4.89 8.50
N ALA A 1146 -22.71 -4.03 8.58
CA ALA A 1146 -22.82 -2.82 7.78
C ALA A 1146 -23.15 -1.62 8.67
N ASP A 1147 -22.47 -0.50 8.44
CA ASP A 1147 -22.83 0.76 9.11
C ASP A 1147 -24.18 1.27 8.58
N PRO A 1148 -25.12 1.67 9.46
CA PRO A 1148 -26.43 2.13 9.02
C PRO A 1148 -26.38 3.49 8.28
N LEU A 1149 -25.26 4.22 8.33
CA LEU A 1149 -25.08 5.56 7.75
C LEU A 1149 -26.07 6.61 8.30
N ARG A 1150 -26.55 6.36 9.53
CA ARG A 1150 -27.50 7.18 10.29
C ARG A 1150 -27.29 6.92 11.78
N PRO A 1151 -27.86 7.73 12.69
CA PRO A 1151 -27.80 7.46 14.13
C PRO A 1151 -28.25 6.04 14.47
N LEU A 1152 -27.53 5.39 15.38
CA LEU A 1152 -27.85 4.05 15.88
C LEU A 1152 -29.11 4.12 16.76
N GLU A 1153 -29.95 3.09 16.69
CA GLU A 1153 -31.16 3.04 17.52
C GLU A 1153 -30.76 2.70 18.96
N HIS A 1154 -31.05 3.60 19.91
CA HIS A 1154 -30.82 3.34 21.33
C HIS A 1154 -31.94 2.45 21.89
N ALA A 1155 -31.57 1.29 22.44
CA ALA A 1155 -32.46 0.49 23.28
C ALA A 1155 -32.83 1.30 24.53
N GLY A 1156 -33.97 1.99 24.47
CA GLY A 1156 -34.45 2.92 25.49
C GLY A 1156 -35.47 3.94 24.99
N ALA A 1157 -35.59 4.15 23.67
CA ALA A 1157 -36.58 5.05 23.08
C ALA A 1157 -37.78 4.31 22.47
N GLN A 1158 -38.44 3.44 23.24
CA GLN A 1158 -39.81 3.05 22.91
C GLN A 1158 -40.78 4.14 23.36
N GLN A 1159 -41.24 4.94 22.38
CA GLN A 1159 -42.51 5.67 22.32
C GLN A 1159 -42.92 6.52 23.54
N ALA A 1160 -42.67 7.83 23.43
CA ALA A 1160 -43.63 8.84 23.87
C ALA A 1160 -44.13 9.60 22.63
N GLU A 1161 -44.97 8.93 21.81
CA GLU A 1161 -45.79 9.63 20.83
C GLU A 1161 -46.75 10.56 21.59
N THR A 1162 -46.44 11.84 21.62
CA THR A 1162 -47.41 12.86 22.02
C THR A 1162 -48.25 13.17 20.77
N PRO A 1163 -49.58 12.95 20.78
CA PRO A 1163 -50.39 13.16 19.59
C PRO A 1163 -50.41 14.65 19.25
N ARG A 1164 -49.93 14.99 18.05
CA ARG A 1164 -50.11 16.32 17.44
C ARG A 1164 -51.62 16.59 17.37
N LYS A 1165 -52.11 17.49 18.22
CA LYS A 1165 -53.41 18.12 18.03
C LYS A 1165 -53.35 18.99 16.77
N VAL A 1166 -54.27 18.70 15.85
CA VAL A 1166 -54.63 19.55 14.73
C VAL A 1166 -55.28 20.82 15.28
N ALA A 1167 -54.72 21.97 14.93
CA ALA A 1167 -55.39 23.26 14.79
C ALA A 1167 -54.58 24.14 13.85
#